data_AF-A0A4R5K4F4-F1
#
_entry.id   AF-A0A4R5K4F4-F1
#
_cell.length_a   1.000
_cell.length_b   1.000
_cell.length_c   1.000
_cell.angle_alpha   90.00
_cell.angle_beta   90.00
_cell.angle_gamma   90.00
#
_symmetry.space_group_name_H-M   'P 1'
#
loop_
_entity.id
_entity.type
_entity.pdbx_description
1 polymer ?
#
loop_
_entity_poly.entity_id
_entity_poly.type
_entity_poly.pdbx_seq_one_letter_code
_entity_poly.pdbx_strand_id
1 'polypeptide(L)'
;MSLRTSICAALLGLCLSLSFAWAAEPPTRASVQHSLDKIAERKLPEAEQKALQQVLEKTLSFIGTQEDSEKKLVALKQQLADAPRKTTESQRELDKLNQSKVVPVAQRYAALSVPQLEQLLAERTTEQGELQKALSEANSLTITSQTRPERAQAEISANQTRAQQINSSLKLGKDGGKPLTADVRNQLNAELAAINAVTLLRRQELAGNSLLQDLGNAQHDLLIERATRLEQEIQDMQTLINQKRLAQSQQTVTEQSLEAQKAGGSTLLATESAANLKLSDYLLRSTDRLNELTQQNLKTKQQLDSLTQADQALDEQISVLKGSLLLSKILYKQKQALPHLKVDRNLADQIADIRLYQFEINQQRETITSPSNYVDKLLANQPEEQVTPQLRKALLEVAITRSDLLERLNRELSALLNESITLQLNQKQLLSTSQSLRNTLDEQMFWIPSNKPLDLEWLQTVPERLQKQLVSLPWGSGIKELGDGLVQRPLLFLPLLLLIGALLWRRKYLYERLSRVHKDVGHFKRDSQWHTPQAILINILLALPVSLGLALCGFALQIDARGQNANLGAALWQIAQAWMVFYTAYRVLAPGGVAELHFRWDKPQVEFLRRWIRRLGAVVLALVGVVAVAEHQPSALADDVLGIGVVLACYALMTWLLSRLLLSSPAHRNTSLFRKAVGVAFTALPIALFIAVCFGYYYTALKLTDRLIDTLYLLMFWLVIEAAFVRGLAVAARRLAYQRALSKRQATTKEGLDGEVTVEEPTLDIEQVNQQSLRLIRLALLGGFIGALYWVWSDLISVVAYLDNITLYEYTSGTGASMSMVPISLSDMLGALVIIGITFALARNLPGLLEVLVLSRLNLAQGSAYATTTLLSYVIAGVGFVSTLSALGVSWDKLQWLVAALSVGLGFGMQEIFANFISGIMILFERPVRIGDTITIGNLSGTVSKIRIRATTITDFDRKDIIVPNKTFITGQLINWSLTDTITRVTLKLGVDYGSDLDLVRTLLLKAANDNPRVLKEPEPIVYFLNFGESTLDHELRMHVRDLGDRNPVLDEINRFINKEFKKQQINISFRQMEIYLKNMQGQEYKMVPIETMDRTVSVNKPLGDDEQPNATPGKPA
;
A
#
# COMPACT_ATOMS: atom_id res chain seq x y z
N MET A 1 -38.86 89.03 -25.47
CA MET A 1 -38.46 87.68 -25.95
C MET A 1 -37.12 87.35 -25.32
N SER A 2 -37.12 86.41 -24.37
CA SER A 2 -36.03 86.25 -23.41
C SER A 2 -35.11 85.11 -23.80
N LEU A 3 -33.82 85.26 -23.51
CA LEU A 3 -32.73 84.28 -23.67
C LEU A 3 -33.10 82.84 -23.26
N ARG A 4 -34.09 82.68 -22.36
CA ARG A 4 -34.62 81.39 -21.90
C ARG A 4 -35.31 80.57 -22.99
N THR A 5 -36.04 81.18 -23.94
CA THR A 5 -36.70 80.41 -25.00
C THR A 5 -35.68 79.88 -26.02
N SER A 6 -34.61 80.64 -26.29
CA SER A 6 -33.53 80.21 -27.17
C SER A 6 -32.66 79.12 -26.53
N ILE A 7 -32.43 79.19 -25.21
CA ILE A 7 -31.69 78.14 -24.48
C ILE A 7 -32.54 76.85 -24.35
N CYS A 8 -33.86 76.94 -24.14
CA CYS A 8 -34.73 75.76 -24.13
C CYS A 8 -34.83 75.11 -25.51
N ALA A 9 -34.91 75.90 -26.60
CA ALA A 9 -34.91 75.37 -27.96
C ALA A 9 -33.54 74.75 -28.33
N ALA A 10 -32.43 75.34 -27.87
CA ALA A 10 -31.09 74.77 -28.05
C ALA A 10 -30.89 73.48 -27.24
N LEU A 11 -31.44 73.38 -26.02
CA LEU A 11 -31.39 72.17 -25.20
C LEU A 11 -32.29 71.04 -25.75
N LEU A 12 -33.47 71.37 -26.30
CA LEU A 12 -34.32 70.39 -27.00
C LEU A 12 -33.68 69.94 -28.33
N GLY A 13 -33.02 70.85 -29.05
CA GLY A 13 -32.24 70.51 -30.25
C GLY A 13 -31.01 69.64 -29.94
N LEU A 14 -30.35 69.84 -28.79
CA LEU A 14 -29.24 69.01 -28.32
C LEU A 14 -29.69 67.64 -27.76
N CYS A 15 -30.91 67.53 -27.26
CA CYS A 15 -31.49 66.24 -26.85
C CYS A 15 -31.95 65.41 -28.05
N LEU A 16 -32.32 66.04 -29.17
CA LEU A 16 -32.72 65.36 -30.42
C LEU A 16 -31.54 65.02 -31.34
N SER A 17 -30.33 65.56 -31.08
CA SER A 17 -29.09 65.23 -31.80
C SER A 17 -28.18 64.25 -31.06
N LEU A 18 -28.57 63.78 -29.88
CA LEU A 18 -28.01 62.56 -29.31
C LEU A 18 -28.43 61.41 -30.20
N SER A 19 -27.55 61.03 -31.12
CA SER A 19 -27.64 59.77 -31.85
C SER A 19 -27.97 58.69 -30.83
N PHE A 20 -29.17 58.10 -30.93
CA PHE A 20 -29.40 56.78 -30.39
C PHE A 20 -28.27 55.93 -30.96
N ALA A 21 -27.29 55.59 -30.12
CA ALA A 21 -26.35 54.55 -30.44
C ALA A 21 -27.19 53.28 -30.57
N TRP A 22 -27.64 52.98 -31.78
CA TRP A 22 -28.22 51.70 -32.12
C TRP A 22 -27.26 50.64 -31.58
N ALA A 23 -27.75 49.81 -30.67
CA ALA A 23 -27.02 48.60 -30.29
C ALA A 23 -26.71 47.88 -31.61
N ALA A 24 -25.43 47.74 -31.94
CA ALA A 24 -25.02 47.04 -33.15
C ALA A 24 -25.61 45.63 -33.09
N GLU A 25 -26.37 45.23 -34.12
CA GLU A 25 -26.93 43.89 -34.19
C GLU A 25 -25.80 42.85 -34.11
N PRO A 26 -25.99 41.75 -33.36
CA PRO A 26 -24.99 40.70 -33.27
C PRO A 26 -24.75 40.07 -34.66
N PRO A 27 -23.53 39.59 -34.94
CA PRO A 27 -23.20 38.98 -36.22
C PRO A 27 -24.02 37.71 -36.45
N THR A 28 -24.46 37.44 -37.68
CA THR A 28 -25.22 36.24 -38.01
C THR A 28 -24.29 35.02 -38.15
N ARG A 29 -24.76 33.83 -37.77
CA ARG A 29 -24.00 32.56 -37.88
C ARG A 29 -23.37 32.37 -39.27
N ALA A 30 -24.11 32.64 -40.33
CA ALA A 30 -23.64 32.53 -41.71
C ALA A 30 -22.47 33.49 -42.01
N SER A 31 -22.50 34.72 -41.48
CA SER A 31 -21.43 35.71 -41.68
C SER A 31 -20.13 35.35 -40.95
N VAL A 32 -20.22 34.74 -39.77
CA VAL A 32 -19.07 34.31 -38.98
C VAL A 32 -18.47 33.04 -39.58
N GLN A 33 -19.31 32.08 -40.01
CA GLN A 33 -18.86 30.86 -40.70
C GLN A 33 -18.11 31.20 -42.01
N HIS A 34 -18.68 32.08 -42.83
CA HIS A 34 -18.03 32.57 -44.04
C HIS A 34 -16.70 33.31 -43.75
N SER A 35 -16.58 33.98 -42.60
CA SER A 35 -15.32 34.62 -42.17
C SER A 35 -14.28 33.61 -41.70
N LEU A 36 -14.72 32.48 -41.14
CA LEU A 36 -13.88 31.36 -40.71
C LEU A 36 -13.35 30.58 -41.91
N ASP A 37 -14.19 30.32 -42.91
CA ASP A 37 -13.82 29.63 -44.15
C ASP A 37 -12.82 30.47 -44.99
N LYS A 38 -12.84 31.80 -44.85
CA LYS A 38 -11.95 32.74 -45.57
C LYS A 38 -10.70 33.17 -44.79
N ILE A 39 -10.37 32.52 -43.66
CA ILE A 39 -9.15 32.87 -42.88
C ILE A 39 -7.88 32.72 -43.73
N ALA A 40 -7.81 31.68 -44.56
CA ALA A 40 -6.68 31.42 -45.46
C ALA A 40 -6.50 32.54 -46.51
N GLU A 41 -7.57 33.22 -46.91
CA GLU A 41 -7.54 34.30 -47.90
C GLU A 41 -6.99 35.62 -47.33
N ARG A 42 -6.95 35.78 -46.00
CA ARG A 42 -6.54 37.04 -45.33
C ARG A 42 -5.02 37.26 -45.23
N LYS A 43 -4.17 36.31 -45.66
CA LYS A 43 -2.69 36.41 -45.70
C LYS A 43 -2.03 36.92 -44.40
N LEU A 44 -2.51 36.46 -43.24
CA LEU A 44 -1.97 36.80 -41.93
C LEU A 44 -0.83 35.83 -41.51
N PRO A 45 0.09 36.24 -40.62
CA PRO A 45 1.05 35.34 -39.98
C PRO A 45 0.36 34.16 -39.26
N GLU A 46 1.00 32.99 -39.22
CA GLU A 46 0.40 31.74 -38.69
C GLU A 46 -0.12 31.88 -37.24
N ALA A 47 0.60 32.63 -36.39
CA ALA A 47 0.16 32.91 -35.02
C ALA A 47 -1.10 33.79 -34.95
N GLU A 48 -1.26 34.76 -35.86
CA GLU A 48 -2.43 35.65 -35.92
C GLU A 48 -3.63 34.96 -36.58
N GLN A 49 -3.40 34.07 -37.55
CA GLN A 49 -4.45 33.22 -38.12
C GLN A 49 -5.07 32.32 -37.05
N LYS A 50 -4.23 31.67 -36.22
CA LYS A 50 -4.70 30.80 -35.14
C LYS A 50 -5.45 31.58 -34.07
N ALA A 51 -5.00 32.79 -33.73
CA ALA A 51 -5.70 33.68 -32.80
C ALA A 51 -7.07 34.15 -33.35
N LEU A 52 -7.13 34.52 -34.63
CA LEU A 52 -8.37 34.91 -35.30
C LEU A 52 -9.35 33.74 -35.41
N GLN A 53 -8.87 32.54 -35.72
CA GLN A 53 -9.66 31.32 -35.75
C GLN A 53 -10.33 31.08 -34.39
N GLN A 54 -9.57 31.16 -33.30
CA GLN A 54 -10.13 31.02 -31.94
C GLN A 54 -11.20 32.08 -31.61
N VAL A 55 -11.02 33.32 -32.06
CA VAL A 55 -12.01 34.40 -31.87
C VAL A 55 -13.30 34.09 -32.63
N LEU A 56 -13.21 33.64 -33.88
CA LEU A 56 -14.37 33.31 -34.71
C LEU A 56 -15.09 32.04 -34.21
N GLU A 57 -14.36 31.01 -33.78
CA GLU A 57 -14.93 29.80 -33.16
C GLU A 57 -15.66 30.13 -31.85
N LYS A 58 -15.08 30.99 -31.00
CA LYS A 58 -15.78 31.50 -29.79
C LYS A 58 -17.00 32.34 -30.14
N THR A 59 -16.93 33.13 -31.21
CA THR A 59 -18.10 33.91 -31.66
C THR A 59 -19.24 32.97 -32.09
N LEU A 60 -18.94 31.91 -32.83
CA LEU A 60 -19.91 30.87 -33.20
C LEU A 60 -20.49 30.15 -31.99
N SER A 61 -19.66 29.83 -30.99
CA SER A 61 -20.15 29.17 -29.77
C SER A 61 -21.11 30.06 -28.97
N PHE A 62 -20.85 31.38 -28.90
CA PHE A 62 -21.77 32.33 -28.28
C PHE A 62 -23.09 32.46 -29.05
N ILE A 63 -23.05 32.53 -30.38
CA ILE A 63 -24.27 32.53 -31.21
C ILE A 63 -25.07 31.24 -30.99
N GLY A 64 -24.40 30.08 -30.95
CA GLY A 64 -25.05 28.80 -30.63
C GLY A 64 -25.69 28.80 -29.24
N THR A 65 -24.99 29.38 -28.25
CA THR A 65 -25.51 29.51 -26.87
C THR A 65 -26.76 30.40 -26.82
N GLN A 66 -26.80 31.48 -27.62
CA GLN A 66 -27.97 32.33 -27.75
C GLN A 66 -29.15 31.55 -28.35
N GLU A 67 -28.97 30.91 -29.51
CA GLU A 67 -30.00 30.13 -30.20
C GLU A 67 -30.58 29.02 -29.30
N ASP A 68 -29.72 28.29 -28.59
CA ASP A 68 -30.13 27.21 -27.70
C ASP A 68 -30.87 27.73 -26.46
N SER A 69 -30.45 28.88 -25.92
CA SER A 69 -31.13 29.51 -24.79
C SER A 69 -32.52 30.02 -25.17
N GLU A 70 -32.66 30.58 -26.37
CA GLU A 70 -33.96 31.00 -26.91
C GLU A 70 -34.89 29.81 -27.14
N LYS A 71 -34.39 28.70 -27.71
CA LYS A 71 -35.18 27.45 -27.85
C LYS A 71 -35.64 26.91 -26.49
N LYS A 72 -34.73 26.86 -25.50
CA LYS A 72 -35.05 26.44 -24.13
C LYS A 72 -36.08 27.36 -23.49
N LEU A 73 -36.00 28.67 -23.74
CA LEU A 73 -36.97 29.64 -23.22
C LEU A 73 -38.37 29.39 -23.79
N VAL A 74 -38.47 29.06 -25.09
CA VAL A 74 -39.75 28.71 -25.73
C VAL A 74 -40.31 27.42 -25.13
N ALA A 75 -39.50 26.37 -25.01
CA ALA A 75 -39.91 25.10 -24.41
C ALA A 75 -40.36 25.27 -22.94
N LEU A 76 -39.62 26.07 -22.16
CA LEU A 76 -39.96 26.39 -20.78
C LEU A 76 -41.28 27.16 -20.67
N LYS A 77 -41.51 28.15 -21.54
CA LYS A 77 -42.80 28.88 -21.55
C LYS A 77 -43.98 27.95 -21.80
N GLN A 78 -43.82 26.99 -22.70
CA GLN A 78 -44.85 25.97 -22.96
C GLN A 78 -45.06 25.06 -21.74
N GLN A 79 -43.98 24.59 -21.12
CA GLN A 79 -44.05 23.79 -19.89
C GLN A 79 -44.74 24.54 -18.73
N LEU A 80 -44.44 25.82 -18.56
CA LEU A 80 -45.06 26.68 -17.54
C LEU A 80 -46.55 26.92 -17.80
N ALA A 81 -46.96 26.99 -19.08
CA ALA A 81 -48.37 27.12 -19.44
C ALA A 81 -49.17 25.85 -19.13
N ASP A 82 -48.57 24.67 -19.32
CA ASP A 82 -49.20 23.37 -19.07
C ASP A 82 -49.16 22.94 -17.59
N ALA A 83 -48.19 23.44 -16.81
CA ALA A 83 -47.94 23.00 -15.44
C ALA A 83 -49.18 23.04 -14.53
N PRO A 84 -49.98 24.14 -14.44
CA PRO A 84 -51.13 24.18 -13.54
C PRO A 84 -52.19 23.11 -13.85
N ARG A 85 -52.42 22.81 -15.14
CA ARG A 85 -53.36 21.76 -15.55
C ARG A 85 -52.87 20.39 -15.10
N LYS A 86 -51.61 20.07 -15.37
CA LYS A 86 -51.00 18.78 -15.00
C LYS A 86 -50.89 18.61 -13.48
N THR A 87 -50.60 19.67 -12.72
CA THR A 87 -50.60 19.64 -11.25
C THR A 87 -51.99 19.29 -10.71
N THR A 88 -53.03 19.95 -11.23
CA THR A 88 -54.42 19.71 -10.81
C THR A 88 -54.88 18.30 -11.19
N GLU A 89 -54.53 17.81 -12.38
CA GLU A 89 -54.80 16.44 -12.81
C GLU A 89 -54.12 15.42 -11.90
N SER A 90 -52.83 15.61 -11.60
CA SER A 90 -52.06 14.70 -10.74
C SER A 90 -52.62 14.65 -9.32
N GLN A 91 -52.98 15.80 -8.74
CA GLN A 91 -53.63 15.86 -7.42
C GLN A 91 -55.01 15.18 -7.41
N ARG A 92 -55.83 15.38 -8.44
CA ARG A 92 -57.13 14.70 -8.58
C ARG A 92 -56.98 13.19 -8.67
N GLU A 93 -55.98 12.70 -9.42
CA GLU A 93 -55.71 11.26 -9.50
C GLU A 93 -55.19 10.71 -8.16
N LEU A 94 -54.34 11.46 -7.45
CA LEU A 94 -53.85 11.10 -6.12
C LEU A 94 -54.99 11.02 -5.11
N ASP A 95 -55.89 12.01 -5.08
CA ASP A 95 -57.07 12.00 -4.22
C ASP A 95 -57.98 10.81 -4.52
N LYS A 96 -58.18 10.50 -5.81
CA LYS A 96 -58.95 9.32 -6.26
C LYS A 96 -58.30 8.02 -5.80
N LEU A 97 -56.97 7.91 -5.88
CA LEU A 97 -56.21 6.78 -5.36
C LEU A 97 -56.38 6.68 -3.84
N ASN A 98 -56.12 7.74 -3.09
CA ASN A 98 -56.25 7.78 -1.63
C ASN A 98 -57.66 7.41 -1.13
N GLN A 99 -58.71 7.80 -1.86
CA GLN A 99 -60.10 7.44 -1.52
C GLN A 99 -60.49 6.00 -1.93
N SER A 100 -59.78 5.39 -2.89
CA SER A 100 -60.07 4.03 -3.33
C SER A 100 -59.64 3.01 -2.28
N LYS A 101 -60.57 2.13 -1.86
CA LYS A 101 -60.26 1.02 -0.96
C LYS A 101 -59.47 -0.05 -1.69
N VAL A 102 -58.29 -0.38 -1.17
CA VAL A 102 -57.47 -1.50 -1.66
C VAL A 102 -58.17 -2.79 -1.27
N VAL A 103 -58.62 -3.56 -2.26
CA VAL A 103 -59.16 -4.91 -2.05
C VAL A 103 -57.98 -5.86 -1.87
N PRO A 104 -57.92 -6.65 -0.77
CA PRO A 104 -56.82 -7.58 -0.54
C PRO A 104 -56.63 -8.53 -1.73
N VAL A 105 -55.39 -8.70 -2.18
CA VAL A 105 -55.02 -9.58 -3.31
C VAL A 105 -55.50 -11.01 -3.07
N ALA A 106 -55.44 -11.47 -1.83
CA ALA A 106 -55.95 -12.77 -1.40
C ALA A 106 -57.44 -12.99 -1.72
N GLN A 107 -58.27 -11.95 -1.66
CA GLN A 107 -59.69 -12.03 -2.00
C GLN A 107 -59.93 -11.87 -3.51
N ARG A 108 -59.18 -10.98 -4.16
CA ARG A 108 -59.33 -10.66 -5.59
C ARG A 108 -58.92 -11.82 -6.50
N TYR A 109 -57.89 -12.56 -6.12
CA TYR A 109 -57.28 -13.60 -6.95
C TYR A 109 -57.35 -15.00 -6.31
N ALA A 110 -58.22 -15.20 -5.31
CA ALA A 110 -58.39 -16.47 -4.61
C ALA A 110 -58.59 -17.67 -5.57
N ALA A 111 -59.35 -17.47 -6.65
CA ALA A 111 -59.73 -18.51 -7.61
C ALA A 111 -58.65 -18.82 -8.66
N LEU A 112 -57.59 -18.03 -8.77
CA LEU A 112 -56.53 -18.27 -9.76
C LEU A 112 -55.61 -19.42 -9.33
N SER A 113 -55.10 -20.13 -10.33
CA SER A 113 -54.05 -21.15 -10.15
C SER A 113 -52.67 -20.52 -10.00
N VAL A 114 -51.72 -21.25 -9.42
CA VAL A 114 -50.33 -20.77 -9.21
C VAL A 114 -49.68 -20.27 -10.51
N PRO A 115 -49.75 -20.97 -11.67
CA PRO A 115 -49.17 -20.47 -12.92
C PRO A 115 -49.81 -19.17 -13.44
N GLN A 116 -51.11 -18.98 -13.21
CA GLN A 116 -51.81 -17.75 -13.60
C GLN A 116 -51.39 -16.57 -12.72
N LEU A 117 -51.20 -16.80 -11.42
CA LEU A 117 -50.69 -15.80 -10.48
C LEU A 117 -49.24 -15.40 -10.82
N GLU A 118 -48.40 -16.36 -11.23
CA GLU A 118 -47.02 -16.09 -11.65
C GLU A 118 -46.92 -15.22 -12.91
N GLN A 119 -47.77 -15.47 -13.90
CA GLN A 119 -47.82 -14.64 -15.11
C GLN A 119 -48.25 -13.20 -14.77
N LEU A 120 -49.26 -13.05 -13.92
CA LEU A 120 -49.77 -11.74 -13.50
C LEU A 120 -48.73 -10.98 -12.65
N LEU A 121 -47.97 -11.71 -11.82
CA LEU A 121 -46.85 -11.16 -11.06
C LEU A 121 -45.75 -10.63 -12.00
N ALA A 122 -45.43 -11.34 -13.09
CA ALA A 122 -44.46 -10.89 -14.08
C ALA A 122 -44.90 -9.59 -14.79
N GLU A 123 -46.18 -9.49 -15.15
CA GLU A 123 -46.77 -8.28 -15.73
C GLU A 123 -46.68 -7.09 -14.75
N ARG A 124 -47.10 -7.28 -13.50
CA ARG A 124 -47.03 -6.25 -12.44
C ARG A 124 -45.60 -5.81 -12.13
N THR A 125 -44.65 -6.74 -12.15
CA THR A 125 -43.22 -6.43 -11.98
C THR A 125 -42.68 -5.57 -13.12
N THR A 126 -43.18 -5.76 -14.35
CA THR A 126 -42.80 -4.93 -15.51
C THR A 126 -43.35 -3.51 -15.37
N GLU A 127 -44.61 -3.38 -14.95
CA GLU A 127 -45.25 -2.09 -14.66
C GLU A 127 -44.54 -1.32 -13.54
N GLN A 128 -44.02 -2.03 -12.52
CA GLN A 128 -43.23 -1.42 -11.45
C GLN A 128 -41.96 -0.74 -12.01
N GLY A 129 -41.30 -1.36 -12.98
CA GLY A 129 -40.11 -0.79 -13.63
C GLY A 129 -40.41 0.51 -14.38
N GLU A 130 -41.54 0.58 -15.09
CA GLU A 130 -41.96 1.82 -15.79
C GLU A 130 -42.32 2.94 -14.80
N LEU A 131 -43.03 2.61 -13.72
CA LEU A 131 -43.35 3.57 -12.65
C LEU A 131 -42.10 4.09 -11.94
N GLN A 132 -41.11 3.23 -11.66
CA GLN A 132 -39.83 3.65 -11.08
C GLN A 132 -39.10 4.65 -12.00
N LYS A 133 -39.13 4.43 -13.31
CA LYS A 133 -38.54 5.37 -14.28
C LYS A 133 -39.25 6.72 -14.26
N ALA A 134 -40.58 6.74 -14.28
CA ALA A 134 -41.36 7.97 -14.20
C ALA A 134 -41.14 8.70 -12.86
N LEU A 135 -41.04 7.94 -11.76
CA LEU A 135 -40.75 8.50 -10.44
C LEU A 135 -39.37 9.16 -10.40
N SER A 136 -38.36 8.56 -11.04
CA SER A 136 -37.02 9.16 -11.17
C SER A 136 -37.06 10.50 -11.90
N GLU A 137 -37.86 10.61 -12.97
CA GLU A 137 -38.04 11.86 -13.72
C GLU A 137 -38.78 12.95 -12.91
N ALA A 138 -39.81 12.57 -12.14
CA ALA A 138 -40.50 13.49 -11.24
C ALA A 138 -39.60 13.95 -10.08
N ASN A 139 -38.75 13.04 -9.57
CA ASN A 139 -37.81 13.35 -8.50
C ASN A 139 -36.71 14.31 -8.99
N SER A 140 -36.15 14.11 -10.20
CA SER A 140 -35.18 15.06 -10.77
C SER A 140 -35.81 16.44 -11.02
N LEU A 141 -37.07 16.51 -11.45
CA LEU A 141 -37.79 17.79 -11.57
C LEU A 141 -37.95 18.49 -10.20
N THR A 142 -38.23 17.71 -9.15
CA THR A 142 -38.36 18.20 -7.78
C THR A 142 -37.03 18.73 -7.25
N ILE A 143 -35.94 17.98 -7.44
CA ILE A 143 -34.59 18.38 -7.03
C ILE A 143 -34.14 19.62 -7.82
N THR A 144 -34.29 19.62 -9.15
CA THR A 144 -33.89 20.75 -9.99
C THR A 144 -34.68 22.02 -9.70
N SER A 145 -35.95 21.92 -9.30
CA SER A 145 -36.75 23.09 -8.89
C SER A 145 -36.40 23.61 -7.49
N GLN A 146 -36.03 22.74 -6.55
CA GLN A 146 -35.53 23.15 -5.23
C GLN A 146 -34.19 23.88 -5.30
N THR A 147 -33.33 23.47 -6.23
CA THR A 147 -31.95 23.99 -6.37
C THR A 147 -31.83 25.14 -7.39
N ARG A 148 -32.84 25.33 -8.24
CA ARG A 148 -32.85 26.38 -9.28
C ARG A 148 -32.63 27.80 -8.78
N PRO A 149 -33.26 28.25 -7.66
CA PRO A 149 -33.21 29.66 -7.28
C PRO A 149 -31.79 30.15 -7.00
N GLU A 150 -31.01 29.39 -6.24
CA GLU A 150 -29.62 29.74 -5.93
C GLU A 150 -28.75 29.80 -7.20
N ARG A 151 -28.88 28.80 -8.09
CA ARG A 151 -28.12 28.73 -9.35
C ARG A 151 -28.45 29.90 -10.28
N ALA A 152 -29.74 30.12 -10.50
CA ALA A 152 -30.21 31.18 -11.39
C ALA A 152 -29.79 32.55 -10.86
N GLN A 153 -29.86 32.79 -9.55
CA GLN A 153 -29.37 34.05 -8.96
C GLN A 153 -27.86 34.24 -9.14
N ALA A 154 -27.06 33.21 -8.89
CA ALA A 154 -25.60 33.27 -9.06
C ALA A 154 -25.21 33.52 -10.52
N GLU A 155 -25.79 32.76 -11.47
CA GLU A 155 -25.55 32.95 -12.90
C GLU A 155 -26.02 34.33 -13.38
N ILE A 156 -27.19 34.80 -12.94
CA ILE A 156 -27.69 36.14 -13.29
C ILE A 156 -26.72 37.22 -12.78
N SER A 157 -26.21 37.11 -11.55
CA SER A 157 -25.26 38.07 -10.98
C SER A 157 -23.93 38.09 -11.74
N ALA A 158 -23.40 36.90 -12.06
CA ALA A 158 -22.18 36.77 -12.86
C ALA A 158 -22.37 37.34 -14.28
N ASN A 159 -23.48 37.00 -14.92
CA ASN A 159 -23.88 37.50 -16.24
C ASN A 159 -24.04 39.02 -16.26
N GLN A 160 -24.65 39.61 -15.23
CA GLN A 160 -24.77 41.07 -15.11
C GLN A 160 -23.41 41.74 -14.97
N THR A 161 -22.53 41.19 -14.13
CA THR A 161 -21.17 41.72 -13.94
C THR A 161 -20.38 41.65 -15.25
N ARG A 162 -20.45 40.51 -15.95
CA ARG A 162 -19.78 40.31 -17.24
C ARG A 162 -20.36 41.22 -18.33
N ALA A 163 -21.68 41.36 -18.41
CA ALA A 163 -22.33 42.26 -19.36
C ALA A 163 -21.94 43.73 -19.11
N GLN A 164 -21.76 44.15 -17.86
CA GLN A 164 -21.25 45.49 -17.53
C GLN A 164 -19.81 45.68 -17.99
N GLN A 165 -18.94 44.68 -17.78
CA GLN A 165 -17.56 44.69 -18.27
C GLN A 165 -17.52 44.79 -19.79
N ILE A 166 -18.27 43.95 -20.51
CA ILE A 166 -18.35 43.98 -21.97
C ILE A 166 -18.84 45.34 -22.47
N ASN A 167 -19.92 45.88 -21.88
CA ASN A 167 -20.42 47.20 -22.23
C ASN A 167 -19.39 48.31 -21.99
N SER A 168 -18.58 48.21 -20.92
CA SER A 168 -17.51 49.16 -20.66
C SER A 168 -16.39 49.06 -21.71
N SER A 169 -15.96 47.85 -22.08
CA SER A 169 -14.95 47.62 -23.12
C SER A 169 -15.43 48.10 -24.49
N LEU A 170 -16.69 47.83 -24.84
CA LEU A 170 -17.32 48.29 -26.08
C LEU A 170 -17.41 49.83 -26.15
N LYS A 171 -17.77 50.50 -25.03
CA LYS A 171 -17.82 51.98 -24.94
C LYS A 171 -16.43 52.62 -25.00
N LEU A 172 -15.44 52.03 -24.34
CA LEU A 172 -14.06 52.55 -24.31
C LEU A 172 -13.28 52.24 -25.59
N GLY A 173 -13.79 51.35 -26.46
CA GLY A 173 -13.12 50.94 -27.69
C GLY A 173 -11.82 50.14 -27.45
N LYS A 174 -11.60 49.69 -26.21
CA LYS A 174 -10.39 48.99 -25.79
C LYS A 174 -10.76 47.81 -24.89
N ASP A 175 -10.01 46.72 -25.02
CA ASP A 175 -10.09 45.57 -24.14
C ASP A 175 -8.68 45.23 -23.63
N GLY A 176 -8.50 45.21 -22.30
CA GLY A 176 -7.18 45.01 -21.68
C GLY A 176 -6.08 45.99 -22.13
N GLY A 177 -6.45 47.23 -22.51
CA GLY A 177 -5.51 48.26 -22.98
C GLY A 177 -5.20 48.23 -24.48
N LYS A 178 -5.64 47.20 -25.23
CA LYS A 178 -5.50 47.10 -26.70
C LYS A 178 -6.74 47.64 -27.41
N PRO A 179 -6.62 48.29 -28.59
CA PRO A 179 -7.76 48.73 -29.38
C PRO A 179 -8.58 47.53 -29.88
N LEU A 180 -9.91 47.64 -29.86
CA LEU A 180 -10.82 46.59 -30.31
C LEU A 180 -10.83 46.44 -31.84
N THR A 181 -10.42 45.28 -32.33
CA THR A 181 -10.59 44.87 -33.74
C THR A 181 -12.06 44.54 -34.03
N ALA A 182 -12.48 44.64 -35.31
CA ALA A 182 -13.85 44.35 -35.72
C ALA A 182 -14.32 42.93 -35.32
N ASP A 183 -13.46 41.92 -35.48
CA ASP A 183 -13.78 40.53 -35.13
C ASP A 183 -13.93 40.33 -33.61
N VAL A 184 -13.13 41.03 -32.79
CA VAL A 184 -13.27 41.00 -31.32
C VAL A 184 -14.51 41.76 -30.86
N ARG A 185 -14.87 42.85 -31.53
CA ARG A 185 -16.14 43.56 -31.28
C ARG A 185 -17.35 42.67 -31.59
N ASN A 186 -17.28 41.91 -32.69
CA ASN A 186 -18.29 40.92 -33.06
C ASN A 186 -18.40 39.80 -32.01
N GLN A 187 -17.26 39.30 -31.51
CA GLN A 187 -17.23 38.33 -30.41
C GLN A 187 -17.91 38.89 -29.16
N LEU A 188 -17.56 40.10 -28.72
CA LEU A 188 -18.13 40.73 -27.53
C LEU A 188 -19.63 41.02 -27.67
N ASN A 189 -20.09 41.41 -28.86
CA ASN A 189 -21.52 41.60 -29.13
C ASN A 189 -22.28 40.27 -29.13
N ALA A 190 -21.70 39.20 -29.70
CA ALA A 190 -22.27 37.86 -29.65
C ALA A 190 -22.32 37.31 -28.21
N GLU A 191 -21.25 37.53 -27.43
CA GLU A 191 -21.19 37.18 -26.01
C GLU A 191 -22.28 37.91 -25.21
N LEU A 192 -22.46 39.22 -25.44
CA LEU A 192 -23.51 40.02 -24.78
C LEU A 192 -24.92 39.55 -25.15
N ALA A 193 -25.17 39.21 -26.42
CA ALA A 193 -26.45 38.67 -26.87
C ALA A 193 -26.74 37.31 -26.23
N ALA A 194 -25.75 36.41 -26.17
CA ALA A 194 -25.84 35.13 -25.49
C ALA A 194 -26.13 35.29 -23.99
N ILE A 195 -25.39 36.17 -23.31
CA ILE A 195 -25.59 36.47 -21.88
C ILE A 195 -27.02 37.00 -21.63
N ASN A 196 -27.54 37.86 -22.48
CA ASN A 196 -28.90 38.37 -22.37
C ASN A 196 -29.95 37.27 -22.54
N ALA A 197 -29.78 36.39 -23.55
CA ALA A 197 -30.68 35.26 -23.78
C ALA A 197 -30.68 34.27 -22.60
N VAL A 198 -29.50 33.93 -22.06
CA VAL A 198 -29.35 33.09 -20.86
C VAL A 198 -29.99 33.77 -19.64
N THR A 199 -29.75 35.07 -19.44
CA THR A 199 -30.32 35.82 -18.32
C THR A 199 -31.85 35.86 -18.38
N LEU A 200 -32.42 36.00 -19.57
CA LEU A 200 -33.87 35.95 -19.77
C LEU A 200 -34.44 34.56 -19.47
N LEU A 201 -33.77 33.50 -19.92
CA LEU A 201 -34.10 32.11 -19.58
C LEU A 201 -34.09 31.90 -18.07
N ARG A 202 -33.01 32.26 -17.37
CA ARG A 202 -32.89 32.12 -15.91
C ARG A 202 -33.93 32.93 -15.13
N ARG A 203 -34.27 34.14 -15.59
CA ARG A 203 -35.34 34.94 -14.98
C ARG A 203 -36.70 34.28 -15.14
N GLN A 204 -37.00 33.72 -16.32
CA GLN A 204 -38.24 33.00 -16.56
C GLN A 204 -38.31 31.71 -15.73
N GLU A 205 -37.18 31.00 -15.60
CA GLU A 205 -37.04 29.83 -14.74
C GLU A 205 -37.30 30.15 -13.27
N LEU A 206 -36.76 31.27 -12.76
CA LEU A 206 -37.02 31.77 -11.42
C LEU A 206 -38.49 32.12 -11.19
N ALA A 207 -39.08 32.87 -12.13
CA ALA A 207 -40.47 33.30 -12.05
C ALA A 207 -41.45 32.11 -12.08
N GLY A 208 -41.12 31.08 -12.87
CA GLY A 208 -41.91 29.86 -12.99
C GLY A 208 -41.55 28.74 -12.02
N ASN A 209 -40.60 28.96 -11.11
CA ASN A 209 -40.03 27.89 -10.28
C ASN A 209 -41.07 27.26 -9.36
N SER A 210 -41.94 28.08 -8.74
CA SER A 210 -43.00 27.57 -7.85
C SER A 210 -43.97 26.65 -8.59
N LEU A 211 -44.40 27.02 -9.80
CA LEU A 211 -45.29 26.20 -10.62
C LEU A 211 -44.67 24.84 -11.00
N LEU A 212 -43.38 24.85 -11.32
CA LEU A 212 -42.65 23.62 -11.65
C LEU A 212 -42.39 22.76 -10.41
N GLN A 213 -42.17 23.39 -9.26
CA GLN A 213 -42.06 22.70 -7.98
C GLN A 213 -43.39 22.06 -7.59
N ASP A 214 -44.51 22.76 -7.73
CA ASP A 214 -45.85 22.23 -7.47
C ASP A 214 -46.19 21.07 -8.41
N LEU A 215 -45.84 21.19 -9.70
CA LEU A 215 -45.96 20.10 -10.68
C LEU A 215 -45.11 18.89 -10.29
N GLY A 216 -43.83 19.11 -9.99
CA GLY A 216 -42.89 18.06 -9.58
C GLY A 216 -43.38 17.32 -8.34
N ASN A 217 -43.77 18.04 -7.30
CA ASN A 217 -44.32 17.47 -6.07
C ASN A 217 -45.62 16.68 -6.34
N ALA A 218 -46.57 17.25 -7.09
CA ALA A 218 -47.84 16.57 -7.37
C ALA A 218 -47.65 15.28 -8.19
N GLN A 219 -46.75 15.28 -9.18
CA GLN A 219 -46.41 14.08 -9.94
C GLN A 219 -45.67 13.07 -9.09
N HIS A 220 -44.70 13.53 -8.30
CA HIS A 220 -43.94 12.71 -7.38
C HIS A 220 -44.85 12.00 -6.38
N ASP A 221 -45.74 12.73 -5.71
CA ASP A 221 -46.65 12.18 -4.69
C ASP A 221 -47.62 11.15 -5.31
N LEU A 222 -48.16 11.44 -6.50
CA LEU A 222 -48.99 10.49 -7.26
C LEU A 222 -48.21 9.21 -7.60
N LEU A 223 -47.00 9.35 -8.13
CA LEU A 223 -46.19 8.22 -8.59
C LEU A 223 -45.67 7.39 -7.43
N ILE A 224 -45.31 8.00 -6.28
CA ILE A 224 -44.97 7.29 -5.05
C ILE A 224 -46.14 6.44 -4.57
N GLU A 225 -47.35 7.02 -4.50
CA GLU A 225 -48.52 6.27 -4.03
C GLU A 225 -48.85 5.10 -4.97
N ARG A 226 -48.75 5.31 -6.30
CA ARG A 226 -48.90 4.23 -7.29
C ARG A 226 -47.85 3.14 -7.13
N ALA A 227 -46.58 3.53 -7.01
CA ALA A 227 -45.48 2.59 -6.83
C ALA A 227 -45.65 1.78 -5.54
N THR A 228 -45.98 2.44 -4.43
CA THR A 228 -46.18 1.80 -3.12
C THR A 228 -47.33 0.80 -3.16
N ARG A 229 -48.46 1.16 -3.78
CA ARG A 229 -49.60 0.24 -3.94
C ARG A 229 -49.29 -0.95 -4.82
N LEU A 230 -48.64 -0.72 -5.95
CA LEU A 230 -48.26 -1.78 -6.87
C LEU A 230 -47.25 -2.73 -6.23
N GLU A 231 -46.30 -2.18 -5.48
CA GLU A 231 -45.32 -2.93 -4.71
C GLU A 231 -45.98 -3.79 -3.63
N GLN A 232 -46.96 -3.24 -2.91
CA GLN A 232 -47.76 -3.99 -1.95
C GLN A 232 -48.59 -5.09 -2.64
N GLU A 233 -49.16 -4.81 -3.82
CA GLU A 233 -49.87 -5.81 -4.63
C GLU A 233 -48.93 -6.97 -5.04
N ILE A 234 -47.70 -6.66 -5.48
CA ILE A 234 -46.68 -7.67 -5.81
C ILE A 234 -46.32 -8.50 -4.58
N GLN A 235 -46.09 -7.87 -3.42
CA GLN A 235 -45.77 -8.59 -2.17
C GLN A 235 -46.91 -9.50 -1.69
N ASP A 236 -48.14 -9.00 -1.72
CA ASP A 236 -49.32 -9.78 -1.33
C ASP A 236 -49.57 -10.94 -2.31
N MET A 237 -49.32 -10.72 -3.61
CA MET A 237 -49.45 -11.75 -4.65
C MET A 237 -48.40 -12.84 -4.49
N GLN A 238 -47.15 -12.46 -4.22
CA GLN A 238 -46.06 -13.40 -3.90
C GLN A 238 -46.42 -14.21 -2.65
N THR A 239 -46.96 -13.56 -1.62
CA THR A 239 -47.39 -14.23 -0.38
C THR A 239 -48.53 -15.23 -0.65
N LEU A 240 -49.49 -14.88 -1.51
CA LEU A 240 -50.58 -15.78 -1.90
C LEU A 240 -50.07 -16.98 -2.71
N ILE A 241 -49.13 -16.77 -3.63
CA ILE A 241 -48.46 -17.84 -4.38
C ILE A 241 -47.75 -18.80 -3.41
N ASN A 242 -46.97 -18.24 -2.48
CA ASN A 242 -46.21 -18.99 -1.48
C ASN A 242 -47.12 -19.80 -0.56
N GLN A 243 -48.23 -19.24 -0.09
CA GLN A 243 -49.23 -19.95 0.72
C GLN A 243 -49.90 -21.08 -0.06
N LYS A 244 -50.26 -20.86 -1.33
CA LYS A 244 -50.84 -21.92 -2.18
C LYS A 244 -49.84 -23.05 -2.44
N ARG A 245 -48.56 -22.74 -2.69
CA ARG A 245 -47.49 -23.75 -2.83
C ARG A 245 -47.28 -24.54 -1.54
N LEU A 246 -47.20 -23.86 -0.39
CA LEU A 246 -47.04 -24.51 0.91
C LEU A 246 -48.22 -25.43 1.23
N ALA A 247 -49.45 -24.99 0.97
CA ALA A 247 -50.64 -25.82 1.14
C ALA A 247 -50.63 -27.07 0.25
N GLN A 248 -50.20 -26.95 -1.01
CA GLN A 248 -50.02 -28.08 -1.93
C GLN A 248 -48.94 -29.07 -1.42
N SER A 249 -47.79 -28.57 -0.96
CA SER A 249 -46.72 -29.40 -0.40
C SER A 249 -47.16 -30.09 0.90
N GLN A 250 -47.89 -29.40 1.77
CA GLN A 250 -48.38 -29.97 3.02
C GLN A 250 -49.48 -31.02 2.80
N GLN A 251 -50.37 -30.80 1.82
CA GLN A 251 -51.33 -31.81 1.39
C GLN A 251 -50.61 -33.07 0.88
N THR A 252 -49.56 -32.89 0.06
CA THR A 252 -48.72 -33.99 -0.43
C THR A 252 -48.11 -34.81 0.72
N VAL A 253 -47.57 -34.14 1.75
CA VAL A 253 -47.03 -34.82 2.95
C VAL A 253 -48.11 -35.59 3.70
N THR A 254 -49.30 -35.00 3.88
CA THR A 254 -50.40 -35.68 4.58
C THR A 254 -50.90 -36.92 3.82
N GLU A 255 -51.04 -36.84 2.50
CA GLU A 255 -51.42 -37.98 1.65
C GLU A 255 -50.39 -39.10 1.74
N GLN A 256 -49.09 -38.79 1.65
CA GLN A 256 -48.02 -39.77 1.78
C GLN A 256 -47.90 -40.35 3.19
N SER A 257 -48.17 -39.57 4.24
CA SER A 257 -48.18 -40.07 5.62
C SER A 257 -49.31 -41.08 5.87
N LEU A 258 -50.48 -40.86 5.27
CA LEU A 258 -51.61 -41.78 5.32
C LEU A 258 -51.33 -43.07 4.53
N GLU A 259 -50.66 -42.96 3.37
CA GLU A 259 -50.21 -44.13 2.61
C GLU A 259 -49.14 -44.94 3.35
N ALA A 260 -48.18 -44.28 4.02
CA ALA A 260 -47.16 -44.94 4.83
C ALA A 260 -47.74 -45.69 6.04
N GLN A 261 -48.80 -45.16 6.67
CA GLN A 261 -49.50 -45.85 7.76
C GLN A 261 -50.31 -47.07 7.27
N LYS A 262 -50.90 -46.99 6.06
CA LYS A 262 -51.64 -48.11 5.44
C LYS A 262 -50.72 -49.24 4.96
N ALA A 263 -49.44 -48.95 4.70
CA ALA A 263 -48.46 -49.90 4.17
C ALA A 263 -47.93 -50.94 5.19
N GLY A 264 -48.39 -50.93 6.45
CA GLY A 264 -47.86 -51.75 7.56
C GLY A 264 -47.93 -53.28 7.42
N GLY A 265 -48.34 -53.82 6.27
CA GLY A 265 -48.43 -55.26 6.00
C GLY A 265 -47.15 -55.92 5.44
N SER A 266 -46.19 -55.16 4.88
CA SER A 266 -44.91 -55.71 4.39
C SER A 266 -43.73 -54.77 4.69
N THR A 267 -42.58 -55.34 5.06
CA THR A 267 -41.37 -54.59 5.45
C THR A 267 -40.81 -53.74 4.30
N LEU A 268 -40.80 -54.28 3.07
CA LEU A 268 -40.31 -53.58 1.88
C LEU A 268 -41.19 -52.39 1.48
N LEU A 269 -42.52 -52.55 1.50
CA LEU A 269 -43.44 -51.46 1.16
C LEU A 269 -43.35 -50.33 2.20
N ALA A 270 -43.19 -50.68 3.48
CA ALA A 270 -42.97 -49.70 4.54
C ALA A 270 -41.66 -48.91 4.35
N THR A 271 -40.55 -49.57 3.95
CA THR A 271 -39.28 -48.87 3.67
C THR A 271 -39.38 -47.93 2.47
N GLU A 272 -40.04 -48.36 1.38
CA GLU A 272 -40.18 -47.55 0.17
C GLU A 272 -41.16 -46.37 0.40
N SER A 273 -42.25 -46.58 1.13
CA SER A 273 -43.17 -45.51 1.50
C SER A 273 -42.52 -44.51 2.49
N ALA A 274 -41.70 -44.98 3.44
CA ALA A 274 -40.94 -44.10 4.33
C ALA A 274 -39.91 -43.22 3.58
N ALA A 275 -39.31 -43.72 2.50
CA ALA A 275 -38.44 -42.93 1.64
C ALA A 275 -39.23 -41.84 0.87
N ASN A 276 -40.44 -42.12 0.40
CA ASN A 276 -41.32 -41.09 -0.17
C ASN A 276 -41.69 -40.02 0.86
N LEU A 277 -42.01 -40.43 2.10
CA LEU A 277 -42.29 -39.49 3.19
C LEU A 277 -41.11 -38.55 3.47
N LYS A 278 -39.87 -39.07 3.44
CA LYS A 278 -38.66 -38.24 3.57
C LYS A 278 -38.54 -37.23 2.42
N LEU A 279 -38.79 -37.65 1.17
CA LEU A 279 -38.77 -36.75 0.02
C LEU A 279 -39.84 -35.66 0.13
N SER A 280 -41.05 -36.01 0.58
CA SER A 280 -42.13 -35.05 0.81
C SER A 280 -41.82 -34.07 1.97
N ASP A 281 -41.19 -34.52 3.06
CA ASP A 281 -40.75 -33.62 4.16
C ASP A 281 -39.66 -32.65 3.69
N TYR A 282 -38.69 -33.14 2.91
CA TYR A 282 -37.70 -32.26 2.27
C TYR A 282 -38.32 -31.27 1.29
N LEU A 283 -39.30 -31.72 0.49
CA LEU A 283 -40.05 -30.83 -0.39
C LEU A 283 -40.70 -29.71 0.40
N LEU A 284 -41.42 -30.03 1.49
CA LEU A 284 -42.06 -29.04 2.36
C LEU A 284 -41.05 -28.05 2.94
N ARG A 285 -39.92 -28.53 3.49
CA ARG A 285 -38.86 -27.65 4.03
C ARG A 285 -38.22 -26.79 2.96
N SER A 286 -38.00 -27.32 1.76
CA SER A 286 -37.43 -26.58 0.64
C SER A 286 -38.39 -25.48 0.14
N THR A 287 -39.69 -25.77 0.09
CA THR A 287 -40.74 -24.79 -0.24
C THR A 287 -40.84 -23.70 0.83
N ASP A 288 -40.80 -24.06 2.12
CA ASP A 288 -40.83 -23.08 3.22
C ASP A 288 -39.59 -22.17 3.22
N ARG A 289 -38.40 -22.76 3.02
CA ARG A 289 -37.16 -22.00 2.89
C ARG A 289 -37.14 -21.11 1.64
N LEU A 290 -37.65 -21.60 0.51
CA LEU A 290 -37.79 -20.80 -0.70
C LEU A 290 -38.65 -19.57 -0.42
N ASN A 291 -39.79 -19.75 0.26
CA ASN A 291 -40.66 -18.65 0.64
C ASN A 291 -39.95 -17.59 1.51
N GLU A 292 -39.17 -18.03 2.50
CA GLU A 292 -38.38 -17.13 3.36
C GLU A 292 -37.34 -16.35 2.55
N LEU A 293 -36.59 -17.03 1.68
CA LEU A 293 -35.56 -16.40 0.85
C LEU A 293 -36.15 -15.43 -0.17
N THR A 294 -37.29 -15.76 -0.77
CA THR A 294 -38.01 -14.85 -1.67
C THR A 294 -38.40 -13.57 -0.95
N GLN A 295 -38.93 -13.65 0.28
CA GLN A 295 -39.25 -12.46 1.08
C GLN A 295 -38.00 -11.62 1.42
N GLN A 296 -36.90 -12.28 1.81
CA GLN A 296 -35.63 -11.59 2.07
C GLN A 296 -35.06 -10.94 0.81
N ASN A 297 -35.17 -11.59 -0.36
CA ASN A 297 -34.69 -11.06 -1.63
C ASN A 297 -35.48 -9.84 -2.07
N LEU A 298 -36.82 -9.88 -1.95
CA LEU A 298 -37.66 -8.72 -2.22
C LEU A 298 -37.25 -7.52 -1.35
N LYS A 299 -37.11 -7.71 -0.03
CA LYS A 299 -36.69 -6.64 0.88
C LYS A 299 -35.29 -6.12 0.55
N THR A 300 -34.36 -6.99 0.19
CA THR A 300 -32.98 -6.62 -0.19
C THR A 300 -32.98 -5.84 -1.50
N LYS A 301 -33.76 -6.27 -2.49
CA LYS A 301 -33.91 -5.60 -3.78
C LYS A 301 -34.53 -4.21 -3.62
N GLN A 302 -35.56 -4.06 -2.77
CA GLN A 302 -36.15 -2.76 -2.44
C GLN A 302 -35.11 -1.78 -1.86
N GLN A 303 -34.31 -2.25 -0.90
CA GLN A 303 -33.23 -1.44 -0.35
C GLN A 303 -32.19 -1.07 -1.41
N LEU A 304 -31.86 -1.99 -2.31
CA LEU A 304 -30.91 -1.76 -3.40
C LEU A 304 -31.44 -0.73 -4.40
N ASP A 305 -32.70 -0.84 -4.82
CA ASP A 305 -33.33 0.09 -5.76
C ASP A 305 -33.38 1.50 -5.15
N SER A 306 -33.78 1.62 -3.88
CA SER A 306 -33.79 2.91 -3.17
C SER A 306 -32.39 3.55 -3.06
N LEU A 307 -31.35 2.74 -2.83
CA LEU A 307 -29.97 3.21 -2.76
C LEU A 307 -29.43 3.60 -4.13
N THR A 308 -29.78 2.85 -5.17
CA THR A 308 -29.37 3.16 -6.55
C THR A 308 -30.00 4.47 -7.01
N GLN A 309 -31.26 4.72 -6.66
CA GLN A 309 -31.90 6.01 -6.91
C GLN A 309 -31.26 7.15 -6.11
N ALA A 310 -30.90 6.91 -4.85
CA ALA A 310 -30.21 7.90 -4.01
C ALA A 310 -28.82 8.26 -4.58
N ASP A 311 -28.09 7.28 -5.10
CA ASP A 311 -26.77 7.46 -5.75
C ASP A 311 -26.88 8.32 -7.03
N GLN A 312 -27.84 8.02 -7.90
CA GLN A 312 -28.12 8.83 -9.10
C GLN A 312 -28.54 10.26 -8.75
N ALA A 313 -29.42 10.42 -7.76
CA ALA A 313 -29.86 11.73 -7.30
C ALA A 313 -28.71 12.53 -6.65
N LEU A 314 -27.79 11.84 -5.97
CA LEU A 314 -26.61 12.47 -5.36
C LEU A 314 -25.68 13.07 -6.42
N ASP A 315 -25.37 12.33 -7.49
CA ASP A 315 -24.51 12.82 -8.57
C ASP A 315 -25.09 14.09 -9.22
N GLU A 316 -26.40 14.07 -9.49
CA GLU A 316 -27.09 15.25 -10.00
C GLU A 316 -26.97 16.41 -8.99
N GLN A 317 -27.27 16.18 -7.71
CA GLN A 317 -27.19 17.21 -6.67
C GLN A 317 -25.79 17.79 -6.48
N ILE A 318 -24.73 16.97 -6.52
CA ILE A 318 -23.34 17.45 -6.43
C ILE A 318 -23.00 18.34 -7.62
N SER A 319 -23.33 17.90 -8.85
CA SER A 319 -23.05 18.68 -10.06
C SER A 319 -23.81 20.01 -10.07
N VAL A 320 -25.01 20.02 -9.46
CA VAL A 320 -25.96 21.12 -9.48
C VAL A 320 -25.68 22.16 -8.39
N LEU A 321 -25.38 21.71 -7.17
CA LEU A 321 -25.20 22.55 -5.98
C LEU A 321 -23.74 22.80 -5.61
N LYS A 322 -22.79 22.55 -6.52
CA LYS A 322 -21.37 22.75 -6.28
C LYS A 322 -21.09 24.16 -5.73
N GLY A 323 -20.64 24.24 -4.48
CA GLY A 323 -20.34 25.50 -3.77
C GLY A 323 -21.49 26.10 -2.94
N SER A 324 -22.69 25.52 -2.95
CA SER A 324 -23.80 25.91 -2.05
C SER A 324 -23.67 25.24 -0.68
N LEU A 325 -23.98 25.98 0.38
CA LEU A 325 -24.05 25.46 1.75
C LEU A 325 -25.17 24.44 1.93
N LEU A 326 -26.23 24.52 1.11
CA LEU A 326 -27.35 23.57 1.12
C LEU A 326 -26.88 22.14 0.80
N LEU A 327 -25.89 22.01 -0.08
CA LEU A 327 -25.34 20.71 -0.49
C LEU A 327 -24.85 19.93 0.73
N SER A 328 -24.00 20.53 1.57
CA SER A 328 -23.47 19.87 2.77
C SER A 328 -24.55 19.29 3.70
N LYS A 329 -25.68 20.00 3.83
CA LYS A 329 -26.84 19.57 4.66
C LYS A 329 -27.62 18.43 4.00
N ILE A 330 -27.74 18.43 2.68
CA ILE A 330 -28.40 17.36 1.92
C ILE A 330 -27.55 16.08 1.95
N LEU A 331 -26.25 16.20 1.66
CA LEU A 331 -25.30 15.08 1.73
C LEU A 331 -25.35 14.39 3.10
N TYR A 332 -25.43 15.19 4.16
CA TYR A 332 -25.54 14.67 5.51
C TYR A 332 -26.85 13.92 5.76
N LYS A 333 -28.00 14.48 5.36
CA LYS A 333 -29.30 13.81 5.51
C LYS A 333 -29.33 12.47 4.76
N GLN A 334 -28.72 12.41 3.58
CA GLN A 334 -28.60 11.17 2.81
C GLN A 334 -27.72 10.15 3.52
N LYS A 335 -26.59 10.58 4.08
CA LYS A 335 -25.72 9.70 4.88
C LYS A 335 -26.45 9.09 6.09
N GLN A 336 -27.32 9.86 6.76
CA GLN A 336 -28.15 9.36 7.86
C GLN A 336 -29.25 8.41 7.40
N ALA A 337 -29.77 8.60 6.18
CA ALA A 337 -30.83 7.76 5.60
C ALA A 337 -30.32 6.41 5.08
N LEU A 338 -29.00 6.20 5.01
CA LEU A 338 -28.40 4.93 4.58
C LEU A 338 -28.85 3.78 5.51
N PRO A 339 -29.34 2.66 4.95
CA PRO A 339 -29.82 1.53 5.74
C PRO A 339 -28.68 0.81 6.47
N HIS A 340 -28.96 0.28 7.66
CA HIS A 340 -28.04 -0.63 8.35
C HIS A 340 -28.14 -2.04 7.74
N LEU A 341 -27.05 -2.49 7.12
CA LEU A 341 -27.01 -3.75 6.37
C LEU A 341 -26.75 -4.94 7.29
N LYS A 342 -27.61 -5.96 7.21
CA LYS A 342 -27.38 -7.28 7.81
C LYS A 342 -27.23 -8.29 6.67
N VAL A 343 -26.08 -8.95 6.61
CA VAL A 343 -25.71 -9.88 5.53
C VAL A 343 -25.75 -11.29 6.07
N ASP A 344 -26.39 -12.21 5.34
CA ASP A 344 -26.32 -13.62 5.67
C ASP A 344 -24.99 -14.19 5.16
N ARG A 345 -24.05 -14.43 6.07
CA ARG A 345 -22.72 -14.96 5.72
C ARG A 345 -22.77 -16.44 5.34
N ASN A 346 -23.83 -17.16 5.71
CA ASN A 346 -23.94 -18.60 5.52
C ASN A 346 -24.63 -18.98 4.20
N LEU A 347 -25.09 -17.99 3.41
CA LEU A 347 -25.84 -18.25 2.18
C LEU A 347 -24.99 -18.98 1.12
N ALA A 348 -23.68 -18.70 1.06
CA ALA A 348 -22.76 -19.34 0.12
C ALA A 348 -22.61 -20.85 0.40
N ASP A 349 -22.52 -21.22 1.68
CA ASP A 349 -22.43 -22.62 2.10
C ASP A 349 -23.75 -23.34 1.80
N GLN A 350 -24.89 -22.70 2.07
CA GLN A 350 -26.21 -23.24 1.73
C GLN A 350 -26.39 -23.47 0.22
N ILE A 351 -25.89 -22.57 -0.63
CA ILE A 351 -25.91 -22.75 -2.09
C ILE A 351 -25.12 -24.01 -2.50
N ALA A 352 -23.98 -24.26 -1.88
CA ALA A 352 -23.19 -25.46 -2.13
C ALA A 352 -23.94 -26.73 -1.69
N ASP A 353 -24.57 -26.71 -0.51
CA ASP A 353 -25.36 -27.82 0.01
C ASP A 353 -26.58 -28.14 -0.87
N ILE A 354 -27.31 -27.10 -1.34
CA ILE A 354 -28.44 -27.25 -2.26
C ILE A 354 -27.99 -27.89 -3.57
N ARG A 355 -26.83 -27.47 -4.13
CA ARG A 355 -26.27 -28.07 -5.36
C ARG A 355 -25.90 -29.53 -5.17
N LEU A 356 -25.28 -29.87 -4.04
CA LEU A 356 -24.93 -31.25 -3.72
C LEU A 356 -26.18 -32.12 -3.64
N TYR A 357 -27.19 -31.66 -2.90
CA TYR A 357 -28.45 -32.40 -2.77
C TYR A 357 -29.20 -32.49 -4.11
N GLN A 358 -29.17 -31.44 -4.93
CA GLN A 358 -29.74 -31.49 -6.29
C GLN A 358 -29.05 -32.54 -7.17
N PHE A 359 -27.72 -32.70 -7.04
CA PHE A 359 -26.98 -33.76 -7.73
C PHE A 359 -27.44 -35.15 -7.26
N GLU A 360 -27.59 -35.37 -5.96
CA GLU A 360 -28.11 -36.63 -5.41
C GLU A 360 -29.53 -36.93 -5.89
N ILE A 361 -30.43 -35.93 -5.91
CA ILE A 361 -31.79 -36.08 -6.43
C ILE A 361 -31.79 -36.42 -7.91
N ASN A 362 -30.92 -35.81 -8.72
CA ASN A 362 -30.81 -36.15 -10.14
C ASN A 362 -30.29 -37.59 -10.34
N GLN A 363 -29.34 -38.05 -9.52
CA GLN A 363 -28.90 -39.44 -9.53
C GLN A 363 -30.05 -40.40 -9.19
N GLN A 364 -30.88 -40.08 -8.18
CA GLN A 364 -32.06 -40.88 -7.84
C GLN A 364 -33.10 -40.88 -8.98
N ARG A 365 -33.31 -39.74 -9.64
CA ARG A 365 -34.20 -39.65 -10.81
C ARG A 365 -33.76 -40.58 -11.94
N GLU A 366 -32.47 -40.62 -12.24
CA GLU A 366 -31.92 -41.53 -13.26
C GLU A 366 -32.22 -42.99 -12.93
N THR A 367 -32.14 -43.39 -11.65
CA THR A 367 -32.44 -44.76 -11.21
C THR A 367 -33.93 -45.14 -11.34
N ILE A 368 -34.84 -44.16 -11.33
CA ILE A 368 -36.31 -44.35 -11.33
C ILE A 368 -36.96 -43.93 -12.67
N THR A 369 -36.15 -43.63 -13.70
CA THR A 369 -36.60 -43.29 -15.06
C THR A 369 -37.67 -44.24 -15.63
N SER A 370 -37.65 -45.52 -15.22
CA SER A 370 -38.71 -46.49 -15.52
C SER A 370 -39.20 -47.14 -14.22
N PRO A 371 -40.33 -46.68 -13.64
CA PRO A 371 -40.85 -47.20 -12.36
C PRO A 371 -41.08 -48.72 -12.37
N SER A 372 -41.48 -49.30 -13.50
CA SER A 372 -41.63 -50.77 -13.64
C SER A 372 -40.31 -51.51 -13.43
N ASN A 373 -39.24 -51.08 -14.11
CA ASN A 373 -37.92 -51.69 -14.02
C ASN A 373 -37.30 -51.53 -12.63
N TYR A 374 -37.60 -50.42 -11.96
CA TYR A 374 -37.18 -50.18 -10.58
C TYR A 374 -37.85 -51.18 -9.62
N VAL A 375 -39.17 -51.37 -9.73
CA VAL A 375 -39.92 -52.34 -8.92
C VAL A 375 -39.50 -53.77 -9.22
N ASP A 376 -39.28 -54.12 -10.49
CA ASP A 376 -38.85 -55.47 -10.88
C ASP A 376 -37.45 -55.80 -10.29
N LYS A 377 -36.54 -54.81 -10.21
CA LYS A 377 -35.24 -54.96 -9.52
C LYS A 377 -35.37 -55.11 -8.00
N LEU A 378 -36.30 -54.39 -7.37
CA LEU A 378 -36.55 -54.52 -5.93
C LEU A 378 -37.14 -55.88 -5.56
N LEU A 379 -38.05 -56.40 -6.39
CA LEU A 379 -38.68 -57.72 -6.20
C LEU A 379 -37.72 -58.88 -6.44
N ALA A 380 -36.74 -58.73 -7.35
CA ALA A 380 -35.71 -59.74 -7.61
C ALA A 380 -34.82 -60.06 -6.40
N ASN A 381 -34.77 -59.17 -5.41
CA ASN A 381 -33.96 -59.31 -4.19
C ASN A 381 -34.75 -59.85 -2.98
N GLN A 382 -36.02 -60.26 -3.15
CA GLN A 382 -36.88 -60.78 -2.08
C GLN A 382 -37.15 -62.29 -2.23
N PRO A 383 -37.45 -63.02 -1.13
CA PRO A 383 -37.85 -64.42 -1.20
C PRO A 383 -39.14 -64.61 -2.01
N GLU A 384 -39.24 -65.64 -2.86
CA GLU A 384 -40.41 -65.88 -3.74
C GLU A 384 -41.74 -65.96 -2.97
N GLU A 385 -41.74 -66.41 -1.72
CA GLU A 385 -42.93 -66.51 -0.84
C GLU A 385 -43.56 -65.14 -0.47
N GLN A 386 -42.80 -64.04 -0.59
CA GLN A 386 -43.26 -62.70 -0.21
C GLN A 386 -43.70 -61.85 -1.42
N VAL A 387 -43.48 -62.33 -2.65
CA VAL A 387 -43.78 -61.59 -3.89
C VAL A 387 -45.22 -61.85 -4.34
N THR A 388 -46.18 -61.06 -3.83
CA THR A 388 -47.58 -61.13 -4.27
C THR A 388 -47.90 -60.13 -5.41
N PRO A 389 -48.88 -60.43 -6.30
CA PRO A 389 -49.33 -59.49 -7.33
C PRO A 389 -49.86 -58.15 -6.76
N GLN A 390 -50.45 -58.19 -5.57
CA GLN A 390 -50.91 -56.99 -4.84
C GLN A 390 -49.73 -56.14 -4.37
N LEU A 391 -48.65 -56.75 -3.87
CA LEU A 391 -47.42 -56.05 -3.48
C LEU A 391 -46.75 -55.38 -4.69
N ARG A 392 -46.68 -56.06 -5.85
CA ARG A 392 -46.13 -55.46 -7.08
C ARG A 392 -46.91 -54.22 -7.52
N LYS A 393 -48.24 -54.26 -7.47
CA LYS A 393 -49.10 -53.11 -7.80
C LYS A 393 -48.87 -51.93 -6.83
N ALA A 394 -48.82 -52.20 -5.53
CA ALA A 394 -48.57 -51.18 -4.51
C ALA A 394 -47.17 -50.56 -4.63
N LEU A 395 -46.14 -51.36 -4.91
CA LEU A 395 -44.77 -50.84 -5.13
C LEU A 395 -44.67 -50.00 -6.42
N LEU A 396 -45.42 -50.36 -7.47
CA LEU A 396 -45.47 -49.57 -8.71
C LEU A 396 -46.12 -48.20 -8.47
N GLU A 397 -47.20 -48.15 -7.71
CA GLU A 397 -47.85 -46.90 -7.29
C GLU A 397 -46.89 -46.02 -6.47
N VAL A 398 -46.20 -46.59 -5.48
CA VAL A 398 -45.17 -45.90 -4.69
C VAL A 398 -44.01 -45.39 -5.55
N ALA A 399 -43.57 -46.17 -6.56
CA ALA A 399 -42.50 -45.79 -7.47
C ALA A 399 -42.91 -44.67 -8.46
N ILE A 400 -44.15 -44.66 -8.94
CA ILE A 400 -44.70 -43.56 -9.75
C ILE A 400 -44.74 -42.28 -8.91
N THR A 401 -45.28 -42.37 -7.68
CA THR A 401 -45.31 -41.23 -6.75
C THR A 401 -43.91 -40.73 -6.44
N ARG A 402 -42.93 -41.62 -6.27
CA ARG A 402 -41.53 -41.23 -6.08
C ARG A 402 -40.98 -40.46 -7.28
N SER A 403 -41.26 -40.91 -8.50
CA SER A 403 -40.84 -40.21 -9.72
C SER A 403 -41.38 -38.77 -9.77
N ASP A 404 -42.67 -38.59 -9.46
CA ASP A 404 -43.30 -37.25 -9.39
C ASP A 404 -42.70 -36.39 -8.27
N LEU A 405 -42.52 -36.95 -7.06
CA LEU A 405 -41.89 -36.26 -5.94
C LEU A 405 -40.46 -35.80 -6.27
N LEU A 406 -39.65 -36.66 -6.90
CA LEU A 406 -38.29 -36.30 -7.30
C LEU A 406 -38.28 -35.20 -8.36
N GLU A 407 -39.22 -35.23 -9.31
CA GLU A 407 -39.33 -34.17 -10.32
C GLU A 407 -39.75 -32.83 -9.72
N ARG A 408 -40.77 -32.83 -8.84
CA ARG A 408 -41.21 -31.63 -8.11
C ARG A 408 -40.10 -31.09 -7.22
N LEU A 409 -39.42 -31.94 -6.45
CA LEU A 409 -38.32 -31.55 -5.59
C LEU A 409 -37.16 -30.98 -6.39
N ASN A 410 -36.81 -31.55 -7.55
CA ASN A 410 -35.76 -30.98 -8.39
C ASN A 410 -36.14 -29.58 -8.94
N ARG A 411 -37.41 -29.36 -9.30
CA ARG A 411 -37.89 -28.02 -9.71
C ARG A 411 -37.84 -27.03 -8.55
N GLU A 412 -38.28 -27.42 -7.36
CA GLU A 412 -38.23 -26.58 -6.15
C GLU A 412 -36.78 -26.27 -5.72
N LEU A 413 -35.88 -27.25 -5.73
CA LEU A 413 -34.46 -27.04 -5.47
C LEU A 413 -33.81 -26.11 -6.50
N SER A 414 -34.22 -26.19 -7.78
CA SER A 414 -33.76 -25.26 -8.82
C SER A 414 -34.22 -23.83 -8.55
N ALA A 415 -35.47 -23.65 -8.14
CA ALA A 415 -36.01 -22.35 -7.76
C ALA A 415 -35.32 -21.80 -6.50
N LEU A 416 -35.14 -22.64 -5.48
CA LEU A 416 -34.44 -22.31 -4.23
C LEU A 416 -32.98 -21.90 -4.50
N LEU A 417 -32.30 -22.64 -5.38
CA LEU A 417 -30.93 -22.33 -5.80
C LEU A 417 -30.87 -20.97 -6.50
N ASN A 418 -31.75 -20.72 -7.46
CA ASN A 418 -31.80 -19.46 -8.21
C ASN A 418 -32.09 -18.27 -7.28
N GLU A 419 -33.04 -18.43 -6.36
CA GLU A 419 -33.40 -17.41 -5.39
C GLU A 419 -32.25 -17.12 -4.41
N SER A 420 -31.57 -18.16 -3.94
CA SER A 420 -30.39 -18.03 -3.07
C SER A 420 -29.25 -17.29 -3.77
N ILE A 421 -28.94 -17.64 -5.02
CA ILE A 421 -27.91 -16.97 -5.81
C ILE A 421 -28.29 -15.51 -6.04
N THR A 422 -29.55 -15.24 -6.41
CA THR A 422 -30.03 -13.88 -6.66
C THR A 422 -29.97 -13.03 -5.38
N LEU A 423 -30.40 -13.56 -4.24
CA LEU A 423 -30.28 -12.90 -2.94
C LEU A 423 -28.81 -12.59 -2.61
N GLN A 424 -27.90 -13.53 -2.83
CA GLN A 424 -26.46 -13.31 -2.59
C GLN A 424 -25.91 -12.18 -3.45
N LEU A 425 -26.27 -12.14 -4.73
CA LEU A 425 -25.88 -11.09 -5.66
C LEU A 425 -26.45 -9.73 -5.24
N ASN A 426 -27.74 -9.67 -4.91
CA ASN A 426 -28.40 -8.45 -4.44
C ASN A 426 -27.79 -7.96 -3.12
N GLN A 427 -27.49 -8.83 -2.16
CA GLN A 427 -26.80 -8.46 -0.91
C GLN A 427 -25.39 -7.92 -1.19
N LYS A 428 -24.63 -8.55 -2.09
CA LYS A 428 -23.29 -8.10 -2.46
C LYS A 428 -23.34 -6.73 -3.14
N GLN A 429 -24.27 -6.53 -4.07
CA GLN A 429 -24.45 -5.26 -4.76
C GLN A 429 -24.91 -4.16 -3.79
N LEU A 430 -25.86 -4.48 -2.89
CA LEU A 430 -26.32 -3.58 -1.84
C LEU A 430 -25.16 -3.09 -0.95
N LEU A 431 -24.28 -4.00 -0.54
CA LEU A 431 -23.07 -3.66 0.23
C LEU A 431 -22.12 -2.77 -0.57
N SER A 432 -21.82 -3.13 -1.82
CA SER A 432 -20.90 -2.35 -2.64
C SER A 432 -21.44 -0.97 -2.96
N THR A 433 -22.72 -0.86 -3.33
CA THR A 433 -23.36 0.43 -3.63
C THR A 433 -23.47 1.29 -2.39
N SER A 434 -23.88 0.72 -1.24
CA SER A 434 -23.92 1.47 0.03
C SER A 434 -22.54 1.95 0.47
N GLN A 435 -21.50 1.12 0.34
CA GLN A 435 -20.13 1.51 0.68
C GLN A 435 -19.58 2.55 -0.29
N SER A 436 -19.85 2.41 -1.59
CA SER A 436 -19.48 3.38 -2.62
C SER A 436 -20.13 4.74 -2.35
N LEU A 437 -21.46 4.75 -2.18
CA LEU A 437 -22.22 5.95 -1.85
C LEU A 437 -21.71 6.61 -0.57
N ARG A 438 -21.42 5.83 0.47
CA ARG A 438 -20.83 6.34 1.72
C ARG A 438 -19.46 6.97 1.50
N ASN A 439 -18.59 6.34 0.70
CA ASN A 439 -17.28 6.87 0.36
C ASN A 439 -17.40 8.18 -0.43
N THR A 440 -18.29 8.24 -1.43
CA THR A 440 -18.56 9.46 -2.21
C THR A 440 -19.09 10.58 -1.33
N LEU A 441 -20.05 10.28 -0.45
CA LEU A 441 -20.57 11.26 0.51
C LEU A 441 -19.46 11.78 1.44
N ASP A 442 -18.61 10.89 1.96
CA ASP A 442 -17.49 11.26 2.83
C ASP A 442 -16.43 12.11 2.10
N GLU A 443 -16.12 11.76 0.85
CA GLU A 443 -15.25 12.52 -0.03
C GLU A 443 -15.79 13.95 -0.25
N GLN A 444 -17.04 14.08 -0.70
CA GLN A 444 -17.63 15.38 -1.01
C GLN A 444 -17.84 16.24 0.24
N MET A 445 -18.30 15.65 1.35
CA MET A 445 -18.53 16.38 2.60
C MET A 445 -17.24 16.98 3.18
N PHE A 446 -16.07 16.36 2.92
CA PHE A 446 -14.80 16.87 3.43
C PHE A 446 -14.32 18.13 2.70
N TRP A 447 -14.61 18.26 1.40
CA TRP A 447 -14.10 19.34 0.54
C TRP A 447 -15.10 20.49 0.32
N ILE A 448 -16.33 20.38 0.82
CA ILE A 448 -17.37 21.42 0.72
C ILE A 448 -17.42 22.23 2.02
N PRO A 449 -17.51 23.57 1.96
CA PRO A 449 -17.71 24.39 3.16
C PRO A 449 -19.02 24.02 3.84
N SER A 450 -18.97 23.66 5.12
CA SER A 450 -20.14 23.32 5.93
C SER A 450 -20.87 24.55 6.46
N ASN A 451 -20.12 25.65 6.70
CA ASN A 451 -20.62 26.89 7.31
C ASN A 451 -20.27 28.11 6.45
N LYS A 452 -20.96 29.22 6.67
CA LYS A 452 -20.55 30.52 6.12
C LYS A 452 -19.17 30.92 6.67
N PRO A 453 -18.33 31.62 5.90
CA PRO A 453 -17.09 32.22 6.40
C PRO A 453 -17.35 33.10 7.62
N LEU A 454 -16.38 33.16 8.53
CA LEU A 454 -16.44 33.96 9.76
C LEU A 454 -16.16 35.44 9.46
N ASP A 455 -17.04 36.08 8.71
CA ASP A 455 -16.94 37.49 8.34
C ASP A 455 -17.49 38.40 9.45
N LEU A 456 -17.29 39.72 9.29
CA LEU A 456 -17.74 40.72 10.27
C LEU A 456 -19.26 40.64 10.54
N GLU A 457 -20.04 40.28 9.51
CA GLU A 457 -21.50 40.05 9.61
C GLU A 457 -21.83 38.85 10.52
N TRP A 458 -21.07 37.76 10.44
CA TRP A 458 -21.28 36.61 11.31
C TRP A 458 -21.08 37.01 12.79
N LEU A 459 -20.01 37.77 13.07
CA LEU A 459 -19.68 38.23 14.42
C LEU A 459 -20.80 39.08 15.05
N GLN A 460 -21.54 39.84 14.25
CA GLN A 460 -22.71 40.61 14.70
C GLN A 460 -23.90 39.71 15.07
N THR A 461 -24.05 38.55 14.41
CA THR A 461 -25.13 37.59 14.70
C THR A 461 -24.81 36.61 15.83
N VAL A 462 -23.56 36.55 16.30
CA VAL A 462 -23.10 35.67 17.38
C VAL A 462 -23.91 35.82 18.67
N PRO A 463 -24.18 37.02 19.21
CA PRO A 463 -24.88 37.16 20.49
C PRO A 463 -26.29 36.54 20.47
N GLU A 464 -27.03 36.77 19.39
CA GLU A 464 -28.39 36.26 19.23
C GLU A 464 -28.39 34.72 19.09
N ARG A 465 -27.49 34.17 18.27
CA ARG A 465 -27.36 32.72 18.08
C ARG A 465 -26.88 32.02 19.35
N LEU A 466 -25.93 32.61 20.07
CA LEU A 466 -25.41 32.10 21.34
C LEU A 466 -26.51 32.07 22.40
N GLN A 467 -27.34 33.10 22.49
CA GLN A 467 -28.50 33.11 23.38
C GLN A 467 -29.48 31.98 23.04
N LYS A 468 -29.82 31.80 21.75
CA LYS A 468 -30.70 30.71 21.30
C LYS A 468 -30.12 29.33 21.63
N GLN A 469 -28.81 29.14 21.44
CA GLN A 469 -28.12 27.88 21.71
C GLN A 469 -28.01 27.58 23.21
N LEU A 470 -27.77 28.58 24.07
CA LEU A 470 -27.71 28.38 25.52
C LEU A 470 -29.07 27.99 26.11
N VAL A 471 -30.17 28.54 25.56
CA VAL A 471 -31.54 28.24 26.01
C VAL A 471 -32.02 26.87 25.54
N SER A 472 -31.56 26.41 24.37
CA SER A 472 -31.94 25.10 23.83
C SER A 472 -31.16 23.92 24.45
N LEU A 473 -30.09 24.20 25.21
CA LEU A 473 -29.31 23.16 25.88
C LEU A 473 -30.08 22.57 27.07
N PRO A 474 -30.24 21.22 27.14
CA PRO A 474 -31.02 20.54 28.17
C PRO A 474 -30.25 20.38 29.49
N TRP A 475 -29.85 21.50 30.12
CA TRP A 475 -29.05 21.49 31.36
C TRP A 475 -29.72 20.72 32.50
N GLY A 476 -31.05 20.82 32.62
CA GLY A 476 -31.84 20.21 33.70
C GLY A 476 -32.31 18.78 33.42
N SER A 477 -32.71 18.46 32.18
CA SER A 477 -33.21 17.12 31.85
C SER A 477 -32.10 16.09 31.74
N GLY A 478 -30.91 16.45 31.26
CA GLY A 478 -29.79 15.51 31.16
C GLY A 478 -29.34 14.94 32.53
N ILE A 479 -29.31 15.77 33.57
CA ILE A 479 -28.94 15.34 34.94
C ILE A 479 -30.05 14.50 35.58
N LYS A 480 -31.32 14.87 35.33
CA LYS A 480 -32.46 14.13 35.85
C LYS A 480 -32.60 12.75 35.21
N GLU A 481 -32.48 12.67 33.88
CA GLU A 481 -32.50 11.41 33.13
C GLU A 481 -31.29 10.52 33.44
N LEU A 482 -30.11 11.10 33.69
CA LEU A 482 -28.96 10.35 34.25
C LEU A 482 -29.30 9.69 35.59
N GLY A 483 -29.94 10.44 36.48
CA GLY A 483 -30.39 9.93 37.78
C GLY A 483 -31.44 8.83 37.62
N ASP A 484 -32.45 9.07 36.79
CA ASP A 484 -33.54 8.13 36.53
C ASP A 484 -33.02 6.83 35.88
N GLY A 485 -32.14 6.91 34.89
CA GLY A 485 -31.55 5.74 34.22
C GLY A 485 -30.70 4.88 35.18
N LEU A 486 -29.95 5.50 36.09
CA LEU A 486 -29.17 4.79 37.11
C LEU A 486 -30.05 4.11 38.16
N VAL A 487 -31.17 4.73 38.53
CA VAL A 487 -32.10 4.20 39.55
C VAL A 487 -33.02 3.12 38.99
N GLN A 488 -33.43 3.23 37.72
CA GLN A 488 -34.37 2.28 37.10
C GLN A 488 -33.72 0.94 36.72
N ARG A 489 -32.41 0.91 36.40
CA ARG A 489 -31.71 -0.32 35.98
C ARG A 489 -30.40 -0.56 36.76
N PRO A 490 -30.45 -0.65 38.10
CA PRO A 490 -29.24 -0.68 38.93
C PRO A 490 -28.40 -1.92 38.65
N LEU A 491 -29.03 -3.08 38.35
CA LEU A 491 -28.33 -4.34 38.07
C LEU A 491 -27.41 -4.27 36.83
N LEU A 492 -27.73 -3.40 35.86
CA LEU A 492 -26.95 -3.25 34.64
C LEU A 492 -25.64 -2.49 34.91
N PHE A 493 -25.67 -1.49 35.80
CA PHE A 493 -24.51 -0.65 36.14
C PHE A 493 -23.72 -1.15 37.36
N LEU A 494 -24.30 -2.06 38.15
CA LEU A 494 -23.72 -2.62 39.38
C LEU A 494 -22.32 -3.25 39.19
N PRO A 495 -22.02 -4.02 38.11
CA PRO A 495 -20.68 -4.56 37.89
C PRO A 495 -19.62 -3.46 37.74
N LEU A 496 -19.96 -2.37 37.05
CA LEU A 496 -19.04 -1.27 36.77
C LEU A 496 -18.86 -0.37 38.00
N LEU A 497 -19.93 -0.14 38.77
CA LEU A 497 -19.87 0.53 40.08
C LEU A 497 -19.04 -0.26 41.09
N LEU A 498 -19.21 -1.58 41.16
CA LEU A 498 -18.40 -2.46 42.01
C LEU A 498 -16.92 -2.42 41.61
N LEU A 499 -16.63 -2.40 40.30
CA LEU A 499 -15.25 -2.27 39.80
C LEU A 499 -14.62 -0.93 40.22
N ILE A 500 -15.34 0.19 40.06
CA ILE A 500 -14.90 1.52 40.51
C ILE A 500 -14.65 1.51 42.02
N GLY A 501 -15.61 1.00 42.80
CA GLY A 501 -15.51 0.87 44.25
C GLY A 501 -14.32 0.02 44.69
N ALA A 502 -14.10 -1.13 44.04
CA ALA A 502 -12.97 -2.01 44.30
C ALA A 502 -11.62 -1.35 43.99
N LEU A 503 -11.51 -0.61 42.88
CA LEU A 503 -10.30 0.15 42.52
C LEU A 503 -10.01 1.29 43.50
N LEU A 504 -11.04 2.01 43.95
CA LEU A 504 -10.90 3.06 44.96
C LEU A 504 -10.51 2.47 46.33
N TRP A 505 -11.10 1.34 46.71
CA TRP A 505 -10.77 0.64 47.96
C TRP A 505 -9.34 0.07 47.94
N ARG A 506 -8.93 -0.58 46.84
CA ARG A 506 -7.58 -1.11 46.64
C ARG A 506 -6.53 -0.04 46.31
N ARG A 507 -6.91 1.25 46.25
CA ARG A 507 -6.01 2.35 45.87
C ARG A 507 -4.76 2.43 46.75
N LYS A 508 -4.89 2.27 48.07
CA LYS A 508 -3.72 2.25 49.00
C LYS A 508 -2.79 1.09 48.68
N TYR A 509 -3.33 -0.11 48.51
CA TYR A 509 -2.57 -1.31 48.14
C TYR A 509 -1.84 -1.15 46.80
N LEU A 510 -2.48 -0.53 45.80
CA LEU A 510 -1.86 -0.26 44.50
C LEU A 510 -0.67 0.72 44.62
N TYR A 511 -0.78 1.77 45.44
CA TYR A 511 0.35 2.67 45.71
C TYR A 511 1.51 1.97 46.43
N GLU A 512 1.20 1.13 47.44
CA GLU A 512 2.22 0.34 48.14
C GLU A 512 2.90 -0.68 47.22
N ARG A 513 2.13 -1.32 46.34
CA ARG A 513 2.68 -2.24 45.34
C ARG A 513 3.58 -1.51 44.34
N LEU A 514 3.16 -0.34 43.86
CA LEU A 514 3.98 0.50 42.98
C LEU A 514 5.29 0.93 43.66
N SER A 515 5.22 1.33 44.94
CA SER A 515 6.41 1.71 45.72
C SER A 515 7.38 0.52 45.91
N ARG A 516 6.87 -0.69 46.17
CA ARG A 516 7.70 -1.91 46.23
C ARG A 516 8.41 -2.18 44.91
N VAL A 517 7.67 -2.13 43.80
CA VAL A 517 8.23 -2.30 42.45
C VAL A 517 9.33 -1.27 42.20
N HIS A 518 9.11 0.00 42.53
CA HIS A 518 10.10 1.07 42.38
C HIS A 518 11.37 0.86 43.23
N LYS A 519 11.27 0.26 44.43
CA LYS A 519 12.43 -0.05 45.28
C LYS A 519 13.33 -1.15 44.69
N ASP A 520 12.74 -2.11 43.97
CA ASP A 520 13.49 -3.22 43.36
C ASP A 520 14.23 -2.79 42.07
N VAL A 521 13.83 -1.68 41.45
CA VAL A 521 14.47 -1.13 40.24
C VAL A 521 15.93 -0.77 40.51
N GLY A 522 16.83 -1.26 39.66
CA GLY A 522 18.27 -1.01 39.78
C GLY A 522 19.01 -2.00 40.69
N HIS A 523 18.29 -2.83 41.47
CA HIS A 523 18.89 -3.90 42.26
C HIS A 523 19.07 -5.15 41.42
N PHE A 524 20.31 -5.57 41.27
CA PHE A 524 20.69 -6.59 40.32
C PHE A 524 20.05 -7.98 40.50
N LYS A 525 19.73 -8.39 41.74
CA LYS A 525 19.08 -9.68 42.03
C LYS A 525 17.55 -9.62 42.01
N ARG A 526 16.96 -8.43 42.19
CA ARG A 526 15.50 -8.25 42.39
C ARG A 526 14.81 -7.61 41.19
N ASP A 527 15.54 -6.84 40.38
CA ASP A 527 15.02 -6.21 39.17
C ASP A 527 14.70 -7.26 38.08
N SER A 528 13.60 -7.05 37.36
CA SER A 528 13.06 -7.99 36.38
C SER A 528 12.39 -7.23 35.23
N GLN A 529 12.32 -7.84 34.05
CA GLN A 529 11.72 -7.23 32.85
C GLN A 529 10.23 -6.89 33.06
N TRP A 530 9.53 -7.61 33.94
CA TRP A 530 8.11 -7.42 34.22
C TRP A 530 7.80 -6.25 35.16
N HIS A 531 8.78 -5.71 35.89
CA HIS A 531 8.55 -4.60 36.82
C HIS A 531 8.09 -3.32 36.11
N THR A 532 8.61 -3.02 34.92
CA THR A 532 8.21 -1.81 34.16
C THR A 532 6.78 -1.93 33.58
N PRO A 533 6.40 -3.02 32.87
CA PRO A 533 5.00 -3.25 32.50
C PRO A 533 4.05 -3.25 33.69
N GLN A 534 4.44 -3.86 34.81
CA GLN A 534 3.61 -3.86 36.03
C GLN A 534 3.42 -2.45 36.61
N ALA A 535 4.46 -1.63 36.64
CA ALA A 535 4.37 -0.24 37.10
C ALA A 535 3.46 0.60 36.20
N ILE A 536 3.54 0.41 34.87
CA ILE A 536 2.64 1.08 33.91
C ILE A 536 1.19 0.61 34.13
N LEU A 537 0.95 -0.70 34.26
CA LEU A 537 -0.38 -1.27 34.51
C LEU A 537 -1.00 -0.73 35.81
N ILE A 538 -0.22 -0.62 36.89
CA ILE A 538 -0.71 -0.04 38.15
C ILE A 538 -1.09 1.44 37.97
N ASN A 539 -0.32 2.21 37.20
CA ASN A 539 -0.67 3.60 36.90
C ASN A 539 -1.97 3.71 36.06
N ILE A 540 -2.19 2.80 35.11
CA ILE A 540 -3.44 2.68 34.36
C ILE A 540 -4.61 2.36 35.31
N LEU A 541 -4.46 1.34 36.17
CA LEU A 541 -5.49 0.95 37.16
C LEU A 541 -5.84 2.10 38.12
N LEU A 542 -4.86 2.94 38.49
CA LEU A 542 -5.08 4.11 39.33
C LEU A 542 -5.74 5.29 38.57
N ALA A 543 -5.74 5.28 37.24
CA ALA A 543 -6.40 6.27 36.39
C ALA A 543 -7.84 5.88 36.03
N LEU A 544 -8.14 4.57 35.99
CA LEU A 544 -9.43 3.99 35.61
C LEU A 544 -10.67 4.49 36.37
N PRO A 545 -10.66 4.82 37.68
CA PRO A 545 -11.90 5.14 38.38
C PRO A 545 -12.68 6.32 37.80
N VAL A 546 -11.97 7.38 37.37
CA VAL A 546 -12.62 8.57 36.79
C VAL A 546 -13.08 8.30 35.36
N SER A 547 -12.28 7.59 34.56
CA SER A 547 -12.68 7.25 33.19
C SER A 547 -13.86 6.28 33.17
N LEU A 548 -13.88 5.27 34.06
CA LEU A 548 -15.04 4.40 34.23
C LEU A 548 -16.27 5.17 34.71
N GLY A 549 -16.11 6.13 35.63
CA GLY A 549 -17.22 6.99 36.05
C GLY A 549 -17.83 7.78 34.90
N LEU A 550 -16.99 8.41 34.06
CA LEU A 550 -17.43 9.13 32.86
C LEU A 550 -18.08 8.19 31.83
N ALA A 551 -17.47 7.02 31.57
CA ALA A 551 -18.03 6.03 30.66
C ALA A 551 -19.36 5.44 31.16
N LEU A 552 -19.51 5.27 32.48
CA LEU A 552 -20.75 4.83 33.13
C LEU A 552 -21.85 5.86 32.89
N CYS A 553 -21.58 7.14 33.15
CA CYS A 553 -22.52 8.22 32.86
C CYS A 553 -22.88 8.26 31.36
N GLY A 554 -21.89 8.08 30.48
CA GLY A 554 -22.11 8.04 29.04
C GLY A 554 -23.00 6.89 28.59
N PHE A 555 -22.76 5.70 29.15
CA PHE A 555 -23.56 4.50 28.88
C PHE A 555 -24.98 4.59 29.45
N ALA A 556 -25.14 5.19 30.64
CA ALA A 556 -26.45 5.44 31.24
C ALA A 556 -27.31 6.36 30.36
N LEU A 557 -26.71 7.43 29.81
CA LEU A 557 -27.40 8.30 28.86
C LEU A 557 -27.78 7.58 27.57
N GLN A 558 -26.93 6.71 27.01
CA GLN A 558 -27.22 6.04 25.74
C GLN A 558 -28.36 5.02 25.81
N ILE A 559 -28.58 4.37 26.96
CA ILE A 559 -29.59 3.32 27.11
C ILE A 559 -31.02 3.88 27.08
N ASP A 560 -31.23 5.10 27.57
CA ASP A 560 -32.56 5.72 27.71
C ASP A 560 -32.78 6.87 26.70
N ALA A 561 -31.75 7.25 25.95
CA ALA A 561 -31.76 8.47 25.15
C ALA A 561 -32.68 8.41 23.92
N ARG A 562 -33.56 9.41 23.84
CA ARG A 562 -34.06 9.96 22.58
C ARG A 562 -33.29 11.24 22.24
N GLY A 563 -32.82 11.39 21.00
CA GLY A 563 -32.24 12.64 20.51
C GLY A 563 -30.91 13.05 21.18
N GLN A 564 -30.86 14.25 21.78
CA GLN A 564 -29.62 14.92 22.21
C GLN A 564 -28.85 14.21 23.34
N ASN A 565 -29.53 13.41 24.17
CA ASN A 565 -28.90 12.70 25.29
C ASN A 565 -27.99 11.55 24.84
N ALA A 566 -28.25 10.94 23.67
CA ALA A 566 -27.38 9.92 23.10
C ALA A 566 -26.01 10.51 22.68
N ASN A 567 -26.03 11.73 22.15
CA ASN A 567 -24.84 12.45 21.69
C ASN A 567 -23.97 12.89 22.88
N LEU A 568 -24.59 13.39 23.96
CA LEU A 568 -23.88 13.67 25.22
C LEU A 568 -23.27 12.40 25.82
N GLY A 569 -23.99 11.26 25.72
CA GLY A 569 -23.47 9.97 26.14
C GLY A 569 -22.21 9.55 25.37
N ALA A 570 -22.22 9.68 24.04
CA ALA A 570 -21.06 9.41 23.19
C ALA A 570 -19.88 10.35 23.50
N ALA A 571 -20.15 11.63 23.77
CA ALA A 571 -19.13 12.59 24.17
C ALA A 571 -18.44 12.22 25.49
N LEU A 572 -19.19 11.76 26.49
CA LEU A 572 -18.61 11.30 27.76
C LEU A 572 -17.69 10.09 27.59
N TRP A 573 -17.97 9.20 26.65
CA TRP A 573 -17.09 8.08 26.31
C TRP A 573 -15.74 8.55 25.73
N GLN A 574 -15.75 9.47 24.77
CA GLN A 574 -14.51 10.01 24.20
C GLN A 574 -13.71 10.82 25.24
N ILE A 575 -14.39 11.62 26.08
CA ILE A 575 -13.75 12.35 27.19
C ILE A 575 -13.15 11.35 28.21
N ALA A 576 -13.82 10.23 28.50
CA ALA A 576 -13.30 9.19 29.37
C ALA A 576 -12.00 8.58 28.84
N GLN A 577 -11.94 8.29 27.54
CA GLN A 577 -10.74 7.79 26.86
C GLN A 577 -9.60 8.83 26.92
N ALA A 578 -9.89 10.09 26.57
CA ALA A 578 -8.94 11.19 26.65
C ALA A 578 -8.36 11.33 28.07
N TRP A 579 -9.24 11.33 29.07
CA TRP A 579 -8.84 11.43 30.48
C TRP A 579 -7.92 10.28 30.87
N MET A 580 -8.26 9.04 30.50
CA MET A 580 -7.46 7.86 30.79
C MET A 580 -6.03 7.99 30.23
N VAL A 581 -5.89 8.39 28.97
CA VAL A 581 -4.59 8.53 28.29
C VAL A 581 -3.74 9.64 28.93
N PHE A 582 -4.29 10.85 29.05
CA PHE A 582 -3.53 12.00 29.59
C PHE A 582 -3.22 11.86 31.08
N TYR A 583 -4.15 11.36 31.88
CA TYR A 583 -3.94 11.20 33.32
C TYR A 583 -2.94 10.07 33.63
N THR A 584 -2.95 8.98 32.85
CA THR A 584 -1.92 7.94 32.95
C THR A 584 -0.53 8.51 32.62
N ALA A 585 -0.39 9.27 31.53
CA ALA A 585 0.88 9.89 31.18
C ALA A 585 1.34 10.91 32.22
N TYR A 586 0.43 11.71 32.78
CA TYR A 586 0.71 12.62 33.89
C TYR A 586 1.26 11.90 35.12
N ARG A 587 0.79 10.68 35.41
CA ARG A 587 1.28 9.84 36.51
C ARG A 587 2.61 9.17 36.22
N VAL A 588 2.81 8.68 35.00
CA VAL A 588 4.10 8.11 34.55
C VAL A 588 5.22 9.15 34.68
N LEU A 589 4.90 10.42 34.43
CA LEU A 589 5.77 11.59 34.57
C LEU A 589 5.81 12.20 35.99
N ALA A 590 5.22 11.55 36.99
CA ALA A 590 5.32 12.03 38.38
C ALA A 590 6.78 11.98 38.88
N PRO A 591 7.18 12.86 39.82
CA PRO A 591 8.51 12.82 40.42
C PRO A 591 8.70 11.49 41.15
N GLY A 592 9.84 10.82 40.93
CA GLY A 592 10.05 9.45 41.39
C GLY A 592 9.11 8.42 40.76
N GLY A 593 8.51 8.75 39.61
CA GLY A 593 7.62 7.89 38.83
C GLY A 593 8.37 6.98 37.86
N VAL A 594 7.62 6.35 36.96
CA VAL A 594 8.16 5.40 35.96
C VAL A 594 9.17 6.09 35.03
N ALA A 595 8.91 7.35 34.61
CA ALA A 595 9.80 8.08 33.72
C ALA A 595 11.20 8.35 34.33
N GLU A 596 11.26 8.71 35.62
CA GLU A 596 12.53 9.00 36.30
C GLU A 596 13.25 7.72 36.74
N LEU A 597 12.54 6.76 37.35
CA LEU A 597 13.16 5.57 37.93
C LEU A 597 13.38 4.43 36.92
N HIS A 598 12.37 4.11 36.11
CA HIS A 598 12.46 3.01 35.16
C HIS A 598 13.11 3.46 33.85
N PHE A 599 12.65 4.56 33.25
CA PHE A 599 13.17 5.04 31.97
C PHE A 599 14.44 5.90 32.10
N ARG A 600 14.77 6.38 33.30
CA ARG A 600 15.94 7.22 33.59
C ARG A 600 15.98 8.51 32.78
N TRP A 601 14.82 9.11 32.53
CA TRP A 601 14.73 10.43 31.91
C TRP A 601 15.22 11.52 32.88
N ASP A 602 15.85 12.57 32.34
CA ASP A 602 16.38 13.67 33.17
C ASP A 602 15.25 14.37 33.94
N LYS A 603 15.44 14.59 35.25
CA LYS A 603 14.48 15.28 36.12
C LYS A 603 13.93 16.59 35.53
N PRO A 604 14.75 17.52 35.01
CA PRO A 604 14.22 18.75 34.41
C PRO A 604 13.35 18.49 33.17
N GLN A 605 13.64 17.45 32.39
CA GLN A 605 12.83 17.06 31.23
C GLN A 605 11.49 16.47 31.67
N VAL A 606 11.47 15.64 32.71
CA VAL A 606 10.24 15.05 33.26
C VAL A 606 9.33 16.13 33.85
N GLU A 607 9.86 17.08 34.63
CA GLU A 607 9.08 18.19 35.18
C GLU A 607 8.53 19.13 34.09
N PHE A 608 9.31 19.37 33.04
CA PHE A 608 8.86 20.10 31.87
C PHE A 608 7.69 19.36 31.19
N LEU A 609 7.87 18.09 30.80
CA LEU A 609 6.86 17.26 30.15
C LEU A 609 5.59 17.11 31.01
N ARG A 610 5.72 16.97 32.34
CA ARG A 610 4.58 16.87 33.26
C ARG A 610 3.73 18.14 33.29
N ARG A 611 4.35 19.32 33.23
CA ARG A 611 3.61 20.59 33.15
C ARG A 611 2.91 20.71 31.79
N TRP A 612 3.55 20.26 30.72
CA TRP A 612 3.01 20.27 29.37
C TRP A 612 1.83 19.30 29.20
N ILE A 613 1.95 18.05 29.66
CA ILE A 613 0.88 17.06 29.53
C ILE A 613 -0.39 17.50 30.25
N ARG A 614 -0.26 18.24 31.36
CA ARG A 614 -1.42 18.82 32.07
C ARG A 614 -2.08 19.95 31.27
N ARG A 615 -1.29 20.88 30.71
CA ARG A 615 -1.82 22.01 29.92
C ARG A 615 -2.43 21.54 28.60
N LEU A 616 -1.69 20.70 27.87
CA LEU A 616 -2.11 20.13 26.60
C LEU A 616 -3.30 19.19 26.81
N GLY A 617 -3.26 18.33 27.82
CA GLY A 617 -4.38 17.43 28.15
C GLY A 617 -5.67 18.19 28.48
N ALA A 618 -5.59 19.34 29.16
CA ALA A 618 -6.78 20.16 29.42
C ALA A 618 -7.38 20.75 28.14
N VAL A 619 -6.54 21.23 27.20
CA VAL A 619 -7.00 21.75 25.90
C VAL A 619 -7.58 20.62 25.05
N VAL A 620 -6.91 19.47 24.98
CA VAL A 620 -7.40 18.32 24.21
C VAL A 620 -8.69 17.74 24.81
N LEU A 621 -8.84 17.71 26.14
CA LEU A 621 -10.11 17.30 26.77
C LEU A 621 -11.28 18.21 26.38
N ALA A 622 -11.07 19.53 26.37
CA ALA A 622 -12.08 20.48 25.91
C ALA A 622 -12.41 20.28 24.42
N LEU A 623 -11.38 20.08 23.60
CA LEU A 623 -11.51 19.85 22.16
C LEU A 623 -12.24 18.54 21.85
N VAL A 624 -11.88 17.43 22.50
CA VAL A 624 -12.57 16.12 22.41
C VAL A 624 -14.05 16.28 22.76
N GLY A 625 -14.37 17.01 23.83
CA GLY A 625 -15.76 17.21 24.23
C GLY A 625 -16.60 17.88 23.14
N VAL A 626 -16.07 18.92 22.48
CA VAL A 626 -16.77 19.60 21.39
C VAL A 626 -16.82 18.75 20.12
N VAL A 627 -15.69 18.13 19.73
CA VAL A 627 -15.62 17.26 18.55
C VAL A 627 -16.63 16.12 18.69
N ALA A 628 -16.69 15.46 19.85
CA ALA A 628 -17.61 14.35 20.07
C ALA A 628 -19.08 14.75 19.93
N VAL A 629 -19.48 15.91 20.46
CA VAL A 629 -20.85 16.43 20.33
C VAL A 629 -21.13 16.82 18.87
N ALA A 630 -20.19 17.50 18.22
CA ALA A 630 -20.32 17.99 16.86
C ALA A 630 -20.38 16.85 15.82
N GLU A 631 -19.61 15.77 16.02
CA GLU A 631 -19.65 14.57 15.16
C GLU A 631 -20.99 13.84 15.22
N HIS A 632 -21.65 13.84 16.37
CA HIS A 632 -22.93 13.15 16.57
C HIS A 632 -24.14 14.08 16.33
N GLN A 633 -23.95 15.39 16.21
CA GLN A 633 -24.98 16.35 15.79
C GLN A 633 -24.63 17.24 14.56
N PRO A 634 -24.21 16.68 13.41
CA PRO A 634 -23.80 17.44 12.24
C PRO A 634 -24.86 18.40 11.66
N SER A 635 -26.16 18.08 11.80
CA SER A 635 -27.23 18.93 11.30
C SER A 635 -27.33 20.29 12.02
N ALA A 636 -26.73 20.41 13.20
CA ALA A 636 -26.64 21.65 13.99
C ALA A 636 -25.31 22.39 13.80
N LEU A 637 -24.36 21.86 13.02
CA LEU A 637 -23.03 22.47 12.81
C LEU A 637 -23.12 23.90 12.25
N ALA A 638 -24.13 24.17 11.42
CA ALA A 638 -24.38 25.49 10.83
C ALA A 638 -24.80 26.54 11.88
N ASP A 639 -25.38 26.10 13.00
CA ASP A 639 -25.89 26.92 14.08
C ASP A 639 -25.02 26.83 15.36
N ASP A 640 -23.96 26.01 15.35
CA ASP A 640 -23.10 25.72 16.50
C ASP A 640 -22.05 26.83 16.75
N VAL A 641 -22.50 27.96 17.30
CA VAL A 641 -21.64 29.10 17.60
C VAL A 641 -20.71 28.82 18.79
N LEU A 642 -21.21 28.11 19.81
CA LEU A 642 -20.41 27.73 20.98
C LEU A 642 -19.28 26.77 20.60
N GLY A 643 -19.56 25.73 19.82
CA GLY A 643 -18.54 24.76 19.41
C GLY A 643 -17.46 25.39 18.54
N ILE A 644 -17.82 26.23 17.55
CA ILE A 644 -16.85 26.98 16.74
C ILE A 644 -15.95 27.85 17.62
N GLY A 645 -16.54 28.59 18.57
CA GLY A 645 -15.76 29.44 19.49
C GLY A 645 -14.77 28.65 20.35
N VAL A 646 -15.20 27.52 20.92
CA VAL A 646 -14.34 26.64 21.73
C VAL A 646 -13.25 25.99 20.88
N VAL A 647 -13.58 25.51 19.68
CA VAL A 647 -12.63 24.89 18.75
C VAL A 647 -11.54 25.89 18.32
N LEU A 648 -11.92 27.10 17.92
CA LEU A 648 -10.97 28.16 17.57
C LEU A 648 -10.06 28.54 18.74
N ALA A 649 -10.63 28.68 19.95
CA ALA A 649 -9.85 28.94 21.15
C ALA A 649 -8.89 27.79 21.47
N CYS A 650 -9.32 26.53 21.32
CA CYS A 650 -8.49 25.35 21.51
C CYS A 650 -7.36 25.27 20.48
N TYR A 651 -7.61 25.55 19.19
CA TYR A 651 -6.56 25.58 18.17
C TYR A 651 -5.56 26.71 18.40
N ALA A 652 -6.01 27.90 18.80
CA ALA A 652 -5.14 29.01 19.16
C ALA A 652 -4.26 28.66 20.36
N LEU A 653 -4.85 28.07 21.42
CA LEU A 653 -4.12 27.59 22.59
C LEU A 653 -3.15 26.46 22.24
N MET A 654 -3.56 25.49 21.41
CA MET A 654 -2.68 24.41 20.94
C MET A 654 -1.52 24.95 20.12
N THR A 655 -1.76 25.91 19.23
CA THR A 655 -0.70 26.58 18.46
C THR A 655 0.30 27.26 19.37
N TRP A 656 -0.17 28.03 20.35
CA TRP A 656 0.68 28.69 21.34
C TRP A 656 1.47 27.69 22.20
N LEU A 657 0.81 26.62 22.65
CA LEU A 657 1.42 25.56 23.45
C LEU A 657 2.50 24.80 22.64
N LEU A 658 2.20 24.36 21.42
CA LEU A 658 3.11 23.59 20.60
C LEU A 658 4.29 24.42 20.08
N SER A 659 4.06 25.68 19.66
CA SER A 659 5.14 26.58 19.23
C SER A 659 6.14 26.84 20.38
N ARG A 660 5.62 27.05 21.59
CA ARG A 660 6.46 27.19 22.78
C ARG A 660 7.15 25.87 23.15
N LEU A 661 6.51 24.71 22.98
CA LEU A 661 7.15 23.41 23.17
C LEU A 661 8.33 23.22 22.21
N LEU A 662 8.17 23.62 20.95
CA LEU A 662 9.23 23.57 19.94
C LEU A 662 10.41 24.45 20.34
N LEU A 663 10.16 25.71 20.75
CA LEU A 663 11.23 26.67 21.06
C LEU A 663 11.91 26.46 22.42
N SER A 664 11.18 25.95 23.42
CA SER A 664 11.66 25.87 24.83
C SER A 664 12.06 24.48 25.29
N SER A 665 12.07 23.48 24.41
CA SER A 665 12.44 22.11 24.76
C SER A 665 13.90 22.02 25.23
N PRO A 666 14.18 21.50 26.45
CA PRO A 666 15.54 21.35 26.98
C PRO A 666 16.47 20.48 26.11
N ALA A 667 15.90 19.67 25.21
CA ALA A 667 16.62 18.76 24.32
C ALA A 667 17.17 19.43 23.03
N HIS A 668 17.05 20.75 22.88
CA HIS A 668 17.31 21.46 21.61
C HIS A 668 18.76 21.41 21.09
N ARG A 669 19.74 21.05 21.93
CA ARG A 669 21.16 21.14 21.55
C ARG A 669 21.61 20.13 20.48
N ASN A 670 20.96 18.96 20.34
CA ASN A 670 21.38 17.86 19.44
C ASN A 670 20.26 17.26 18.57
N THR A 671 19.18 18.02 18.26
CA THR A 671 18.06 17.47 17.46
C THR A 671 18.36 17.45 15.96
N SER A 672 18.07 16.33 15.29
CA SER A 672 18.22 16.21 13.84
C SER A 672 17.27 17.16 13.10
N LEU A 673 17.68 17.62 11.91
CA LEU A 673 16.85 18.48 11.04
C LEU A 673 15.46 17.89 10.80
N PHE A 674 15.37 16.57 10.63
CA PHE A 674 14.11 15.84 10.46
C PHE A 674 13.15 16.04 11.65
N ARG A 675 13.62 15.89 12.89
CA ARG A 675 12.77 16.08 14.08
C ARG A 675 12.31 17.52 14.24
N LYS A 676 13.15 18.49 13.86
CA LYS A 676 12.76 19.91 13.84
C LYS A 676 11.69 20.17 12.78
N ALA A 677 11.85 19.62 11.57
CA ALA A 677 10.86 19.73 10.50
C ALA A 677 9.51 19.11 10.89
N VAL A 678 9.52 17.91 11.48
CA VAL A 678 8.30 17.26 12.00
C VAL A 678 7.65 18.10 13.12
N GLY A 679 8.44 18.66 14.02
CA GLY A 679 7.93 19.56 15.07
C GLY A 679 7.27 20.81 14.49
N VAL A 680 7.88 21.43 13.48
CA VAL A 680 7.30 22.59 12.78
C VAL A 680 6.01 22.20 12.06
N ALA A 681 6.00 21.08 11.35
CA ALA A 681 4.78 20.57 10.68
C ALA A 681 3.63 20.34 11.68
N PHE A 682 3.91 19.73 12.83
CA PHE A 682 2.90 19.49 13.87
C PHE A 682 2.39 20.80 14.49
N THR A 683 3.22 21.85 14.55
CA THR A 683 2.79 23.18 15.02
C THR A 683 2.00 23.97 13.98
N ALA A 684 2.28 23.77 12.68
CA ALA A 684 1.57 24.42 11.59
C ALA A 684 0.15 23.85 11.42
N LEU A 685 -0.08 22.62 11.85
CA LEU A 685 -1.32 21.91 11.58
C LEU A 685 -2.54 22.50 12.32
N PRO A 686 -2.50 22.81 13.64
CA PRO A 686 -3.59 23.56 14.29
C PRO A 686 -3.82 24.95 13.70
N ILE A 687 -2.79 25.60 13.13
CA ILE A 687 -2.94 26.89 12.42
C ILE A 687 -3.75 26.68 11.14
N ALA A 688 -3.40 25.66 10.35
CA ALA A 688 -4.13 25.32 9.14
C ALA A 688 -5.61 24.99 9.45
N LEU A 689 -5.87 24.24 10.53
CA LEU A 689 -7.22 23.95 10.99
C LEU A 689 -7.99 25.19 11.47
N PHE A 690 -7.32 26.10 12.18
CA PHE A 690 -7.90 27.39 12.57
C PHE A 690 -8.35 28.18 11.33
N ILE A 691 -7.48 28.30 10.33
CA ILE A 691 -7.77 28.98 9.07
C ILE A 691 -8.92 28.29 8.33
N ALA A 692 -8.92 26.95 8.27
CA ALA A 692 -9.99 26.19 7.63
C ALA A 692 -11.37 26.47 8.25
N VAL A 693 -11.47 26.51 9.58
CA VAL A 693 -12.72 26.89 10.27
C VAL A 693 -13.14 28.32 9.92
N CYS A 694 -12.21 29.27 9.83
CA CYS A 694 -12.52 30.65 9.43
C CYS A 694 -13.10 30.75 8.01
N PHE A 695 -12.65 29.91 7.08
CA PHE A 695 -13.18 29.83 5.71
C PHE A 695 -14.46 28.98 5.58
N GLY A 696 -15.00 28.43 6.67
CA GLY A 696 -16.24 27.66 6.67
C GLY A 696 -16.08 26.14 6.58
N TYR A 697 -14.85 25.62 6.58
CA TYR A 697 -14.52 24.17 6.56
C TYR A 697 -14.56 23.55 7.97
N TYR A 698 -15.67 23.77 8.69
CA TYR A 698 -15.81 23.32 10.08
C TYR A 698 -15.86 21.79 10.19
N TYR A 699 -16.63 21.10 9.34
CA TYR A 699 -16.68 19.63 9.30
C TYR A 699 -15.30 19.00 9.05
N THR A 700 -14.57 19.50 8.04
CA THR A 700 -13.21 19.11 7.70
C THR A 700 -12.28 19.23 8.92
N ALA A 701 -12.36 20.36 9.61
CA ALA A 701 -11.52 20.63 10.77
C ALA A 701 -11.81 19.69 11.95
N LEU A 702 -13.08 19.34 12.18
CA LEU A 702 -13.47 18.38 13.21
C LEU A 702 -12.95 16.97 12.88
N LYS A 703 -13.11 16.52 11.63
CA LYS A 703 -12.63 15.20 11.18
C LYS A 703 -11.12 15.06 11.24
N LEU A 704 -10.39 16.07 10.79
CA LEU A 704 -8.93 16.09 10.93
C LEU A 704 -8.52 16.12 12.40
N THR A 705 -9.26 16.83 13.26
CA THR A 705 -8.96 16.91 14.69
C THR A 705 -9.15 15.59 15.43
N ASP A 706 -10.22 14.85 15.13
CA ASP A 706 -10.42 13.50 15.66
C ASP A 706 -9.20 12.62 15.37
N ARG A 707 -8.74 12.61 14.12
CA ARG A 707 -7.56 11.86 13.68
C ARG A 707 -6.27 12.36 14.32
N LEU A 708 -6.11 13.68 14.52
CA LEU A 708 -4.97 14.21 15.26
C LEU A 708 -4.95 13.78 16.71
N ILE A 709 -6.12 13.73 17.36
CA ILE A 709 -6.25 13.25 18.74
C ILE A 709 -5.83 11.77 18.80
N ASP A 710 -6.29 10.94 17.87
CA ASP A 710 -5.87 9.55 17.75
C ASP A 710 -4.36 9.41 17.51
N THR A 711 -3.77 10.23 16.63
CA THR A 711 -2.31 10.22 16.44
C THR A 711 -1.54 10.63 17.69
N LEU A 712 -2.09 11.55 18.47
CA LEU A 712 -1.49 11.98 19.72
C LEU A 712 -1.54 10.85 20.76
N TYR A 713 -2.67 10.13 20.86
CA TYR A 713 -2.79 8.94 21.70
C TYR A 713 -1.81 7.86 21.27
N LEU A 714 -1.72 7.60 19.96
CA LEU A 714 -0.76 6.66 19.39
C LEU A 714 0.67 7.07 19.73
N LEU A 715 1.05 8.34 19.57
CA LEU A 715 2.39 8.85 19.88
C LEU A 715 2.71 8.74 21.38
N MET A 716 1.75 9.04 22.26
CA MET A 716 1.94 8.88 23.70
C MET A 716 2.13 7.42 24.10
N PHE A 717 1.29 6.54 23.58
CA PHE A 717 1.38 5.09 23.79
C PHE A 717 2.70 4.55 23.23
N TRP A 718 3.10 5.03 22.05
CA TRP A 718 4.34 4.73 21.38
C TRP A 718 5.57 5.02 22.24
N LEU A 719 5.65 6.24 22.78
CA LEU A 719 6.76 6.66 23.64
C LEU A 719 6.91 5.77 24.86
N VAL A 720 5.79 5.36 25.48
CA VAL A 720 5.80 4.48 26.65
C VAL A 720 6.23 3.06 26.27
N ILE A 721 5.74 2.53 25.14
CA ILE A 721 6.13 1.21 24.62
C ILE A 721 7.63 1.20 24.31
N GLU A 722 8.12 2.16 23.53
CA GLU A 722 9.53 2.25 23.15
C GLU A 722 10.42 2.28 24.40
N ALA A 723 10.10 3.15 25.36
CA ALA A 723 10.84 3.24 26.61
C ALA A 723 10.78 1.95 27.45
N ALA A 724 9.63 1.26 27.48
CA ALA A 724 9.48 -0.01 28.18
C ALA A 724 10.30 -1.14 27.54
N PHE A 725 10.32 -1.25 26.20
CA PHE A 725 11.14 -2.22 25.48
C PHE A 725 12.64 -1.95 25.65
N VAL A 726 13.08 -0.68 25.50
CA VAL A 726 14.47 -0.28 25.73
C VAL A 726 14.90 -0.64 27.15
N ARG A 727 14.06 -0.37 28.15
CA ARG A 727 14.33 -0.74 29.54
C ARG A 727 14.36 -2.26 29.75
N GLY A 728 13.41 -2.99 29.19
CA GLY A 728 13.32 -4.45 29.28
C GLY A 728 14.59 -5.13 28.75
N LEU A 729 15.08 -4.67 27.60
CA LEU A 729 16.34 -5.16 27.03
C LEU A 729 17.55 -4.81 27.90
N ALA A 730 17.61 -3.57 28.43
CA ALA A 730 18.71 -3.17 29.32
C ALA A 730 18.78 -4.02 30.61
N VAL A 731 17.63 -4.43 31.16
CA VAL A 731 17.58 -5.40 32.28
C VAL A 731 18.06 -6.78 31.81
N ALA A 732 17.58 -7.24 30.65
CA ALA A 732 17.94 -8.55 30.09
C ALA A 732 19.47 -8.68 29.87
N ALA A 733 20.07 -7.65 29.26
CA ALA A 733 21.50 -7.58 29.00
C ALA A 733 22.33 -7.63 30.30
N ARG A 734 21.93 -6.86 31.33
CA ARG A 734 22.59 -6.89 32.65
C ARG A 734 22.52 -8.26 33.32
N ARG A 735 21.39 -8.97 33.18
CA ARG A 735 21.19 -10.30 33.78
C ARG A 735 21.99 -11.38 33.07
N LEU A 736 22.07 -11.32 31.73
CA LEU A 736 22.93 -12.21 30.93
C LEU A 736 24.41 -11.98 31.24
N ALA A 737 24.84 -10.72 31.39
CA ALA A 737 26.20 -10.38 31.80
C ALA A 737 26.54 -11.01 33.17
N TYR A 738 25.59 -10.99 34.11
CA TYR A 738 25.78 -11.65 35.40
C TYR A 738 25.97 -13.16 35.28
N GLN A 739 25.07 -13.82 34.54
CA GLN A 739 25.09 -15.27 34.42
C GLN A 739 26.41 -15.74 33.80
N ARG A 740 26.94 -14.99 32.83
CA ARG A 740 28.24 -15.25 32.23
C ARG A 740 29.40 -15.02 33.21
N ALA A 741 29.32 -13.99 34.05
CA ALA A 741 30.33 -13.76 35.10
C ALA A 741 30.32 -14.86 36.16
N LEU A 742 29.14 -15.34 36.56
CA LEU A 742 28.96 -16.47 37.48
C LEU A 742 29.43 -17.80 36.87
N SER A 743 29.10 -18.07 35.61
CA SER A 743 29.52 -19.30 34.93
C SER A 743 31.03 -19.35 34.73
N LYS A 744 31.68 -18.20 34.45
CA LYS A 744 33.15 -18.11 34.46
C LYS A 744 33.71 -18.39 35.84
N ARG A 745 33.18 -17.78 36.90
CA ARG A 745 33.60 -18.08 38.28
C ARG A 745 33.48 -19.58 38.60
N GLN A 746 32.37 -20.21 38.26
CA GLN A 746 32.16 -21.65 38.51
C GLN A 746 33.05 -22.56 37.65
N ALA A 747 33.38 -22.16 36.41
CA ALA A 747 34.33 -22.87 35.57
C ALA A 747 35.76 -22.78 36.15
N THR A 748 36.18 -21.59 36.59
CA THR A 748 37.49 -21.38 37.22
C THR A 748 37.60 -22.07 38.59
N THR A 749 36.53 -22.12 39.38
CA THR A 749 36.51 -22.87 40.67
C THR A 749 36.52 -24.40 40.46
N LYS A 750 36.02 -24.92 39.33
CA LYS A 750 36.12 -26.35 39.00
C LYS A 750 37.50 -26.79 38.51
N GLU A 751 38.34 -25.86 38.05
CA GLU A 751 39.71 -26.15 37.57
C GLU A 751 40.80 -26.08 38.66
N GLY A 752 40.45 -25.87 39.93
CA GLY A 752 41.35 -26.17 41.07
C GLY A 752 42.64 -25.36 41.16
N LEU A 753 42.61 -24.07 40.81
CA LEU A 753 43.74 -23.16 41.01
C LEU A 753 43.43 -22.18 42.15
N ASP A 754 43.99 -22.47 43.34
CA ASP A 754 44.10 -21.54 44.45
C ASP A 754 45.12 -20.46 44.08
N GLY A 755 44.63 -19.27 43.77
CA GLY A 755 45.43 -18.09 43.51
C GLY A 755 44.54 -16.86 43.53
N GLU A 756 44.80 -15.96 44.47
CA GLU A 756 44.18 -14.64 44.58
C GLU A 756 44.64 -13.78 43.39
N VAL A 757 43.96 -13.94 42.24
CA VAL A 757 44.20 -13.14 41.03
C VAL A 757 43.10 -12.09 40.93
N THR A 758 43.51 -10.83 41.13
CA THR A 758 42.74 -9.63 40.82
C THR A 758 42.14 -9.74 39.41
N VAL A 759 40.83 -9.86 39.35
CA VAL A 759 40.06 -9.89 38.11
C VAL A 759 40.10 -8.49 37.49
N GLU A 760 40.97 -8.26 36.52
CA GLU A 760 40.72 -7.21 35.52
C GLU A 760 39.39 -7.55 34.84
N GLU A 761 38.39 -6.67 35.01
CA GLU A 761 37.12 -6.79 34.31
C GLU A 761 37.41 -6.87 32.80
N PRO A 762 37.02 -7.96 32.10
CA PRO A 762 37.15 -7.98 30.66
C PRO A 762 36.14 -6.97 30.09
N THR A 763 36.62 -5.78 29.75
CA THR A 763 35.91 -4.80 28.95
C THR A 763 35.88 -5.28 27.49
N LEU A 764 35.07 -6.30 27.18
CA LEU A 764 34.87 -6.75 25.79
C LEU A 764 33.37 -6.88 25.47
N ASP A 765 32.92 -5.98 24.61
CA ASP A 765 31.75 -6.03 23.70
C ASP A 765 30.31 -6.19 24.22
N ILE A 766 30.05 -6.09 25.54
CA ILE A 766 28.65 -6.01 26.02
C ILE A 766 27.96 -4.72 25.52
N GLU A 767 28.72 -3.64 25.32
CA GLU A 767 28.22 -2.37 24.77
C GLU A 767 27.75 -2.53 23.31
N GLN A 768 28.48 -3.28 22.46
CA GLN A 768 28.19 -3.43 21.03
C GLN A 768 26.99 -4.34 20.75
N VAL A 769 26.87 -5.48 21.46
CA VAL A 769 25.74 -6.42 21.32
C VAL A 769 24.41 -5.78 21.78
N ASN A 770 24.46 -4.90 22.79
CA ASN A 770 23.29 -4.15 23.25
C ASN A 770 22.85 -3.08 22.23
N GLN A 771 23.78 -2.45 21.50
CA GLN A 771 23.42 -1.43 20.50
C GLN A 771 22.74 -2.02 19.26
N GLN A 772 23.19 -3.18 18.76
CA GLN A 772 22.56 -3.85 17.62
C GLN A 772 21.11 -4.28 17.92
N SER A 773 20.89 -4.92 19.07
CA SER A 773 19.56 -5.34 19.50
C SER A 773 18.60 -4.17 19.75
N LEU A 774 19.10 -3.04 20.29
CA LEU A 774 18.33 -1.80 20.41
C LEU A 774 17.92 -1.23 19.06
N ARG A 775 18.79 -1.25 18.05
CA ARG A 775 18.45 -0.79 16.70
C ARG A 775 17.34 -1.63 16.10
N LEU A 776 17.43 -2.97 16.16
CA LEU A 776 16.40 -3.87 15.65
C LEU A 776 15.04 -3.64 16.31
N ILE A 777 15.03 -3.54 17.64
CA ILE A 777 13.79 -3.27 18.38
C ILE A 777 13.21 -1.93 17.96
N ARG A 778 14.00 -0.85 17.89
CA ARG A 778 13.50 0.46 17.42
C ARG A 778 12.95 0.40 16.01
N LEU A 779 13.48 -0.44 15.13
CA LEU A 779 13.02 -0.57 13.74
C LEU A 779 11.74 -1.41 13.63
N ALA A 780 11.67 -2.55 14.34
CA ALA A 780 10.44 -3.34 14.45
C ALA A 780 9.32 -2.50 15.07
N LEU A 781 9.67 -1.74 16.10
CA LEU A 781 8.81 -0.76 16.70
C LEU A 781 8.40 0.29 15.64
N LEU A 782 9.33 0.98 14.97
CA LEU A 782 8.99 1.97 13.93
C LEU A 782 8.02 1.42 12.87
N GLY A 783 8.22 0.17 12.42
CA GLY A 783 7.29 -0.50 11.51
C GLY A 783 5.88 -0.66 12.09
N GLY A 784 5.78 -1.08 13.36
CA GLY A 784 4.52 -1.13 14.09
C GLY A 784 3.86 0.25 14.26
N PHE A 785 4.65 1.29 14.51
CA PHE A 785 4.15 2.68 14.58
C PHE A 785 3.59 3.14 13.24
N ILE A 786 4.30 2.89 12.13
CA ILE A 786 3.83 3.23 10.78
C ILE A 786 2.54 2.48 10.45
N GLY A 787 2.46 1.18 10.76
CA GLY A 787 1.24 0.40 10.55
C GLY A 787 0.04 0.91 11.36
N ALA A 788 0.27 1.28 12.63
CA ALA A 788 -0.77 1.88 13.46
C ALA A 788 -1.18 3.29 12.97
N LEU A 789 -0.21 4.09 12.50
CA LEU A 789 -0.47 5.40 11.91
C LEU A 789 -1.29 5.27 10.62
N TYR A 790 -0.96 4.31 9.76
CA TYR A 790 -1.76 3.99 8.58
C TYR A 790 -3.19 3.60 8.97
N TRP A 791 -3.36 2.77 9.99
CA TRP A 791 -4.69 2.39 10.47
C TRP A 791 -5.51 3.60 10.92
N VAL A 792 -4.91 4.51 11.71
CA VAL A 792 -5.56 5.75 12.14
C VAL A 792 -6.03 6.60 10.95
N TRP A 793 -5.22 6.78 9.91
CA TRP A 793 -5.54 7.67 8.77
C TRP A 793 -6.22 6.99 7.58
N SER A 794 -6.40 5.66 7.63
CA SER A 794 -6.83 4.85 6.48
C SER A 794 -8.18 5.28 5.87
N ASP A 795 -9.10 5.77 6.69
CA ASP A 795 -10.41 6.25 6.28
C ASP A 795 -10.39 7.57 5.50
N LEU A 796 -9.38 8.41 5.72
CA LEU A 796 -9.20 9.68 4.99
C LEU A 796 -8.41 9.52 3.68
N ILE A 797 -7.87 8.34 3.39
CA ILE A 797 -7.16 8.11 2.11
C ILE A 797 -8.12 8.25 0.92
N SER A 798 -9.36 7.77 1.05
CA SER A 798 -10.37 7.93 0.00
C SER A 798 -10.72 9.40 -0.27
N VAL A 799 -10.68 10.23 0.78
CA VAL A 799 -10.95 11.66 0.67
C VAL A 799 -9.87 12.38 -0.14
N VAL A 800 -8.62 11.90 -0.11
CA VAL A 800 -7.52 12.43 -0.92
C VAL A 800 -7.75 12.20 -2.41
N ALA A 801 -8.52 11.17 -2.80
CA ALA A 801 -8.84 10.88 -4.20
C ALA A 801 -9.63 12.02 -4.88
N TYR A 802 -10.35 12.85 -4.13
CA TYR A 802 -10.97 14.07 -4.69
C TYR A 802 -9.96 15.00 -5.35
N LEU A 803 -8.71 14.99 -4.89
CA LEU A 803 -7.62 15.79 -5.46
C LEU A 803 -7.25 15.33 -6.88
N ASP A 804 -7.65 14.11 -7.29
CA ASP A 804 -7.51 13.60 -8.66
C ASP A 804 -8.33 14.47 -9.64
N ASN A 805 -9.48 15.00 -9.19
CA ASN A 805 -10.34 15.88 -9.98
C ASN A 805 -9.74 17.29 -10.20
N ILE A 806 -8.69 17.66 -9.46
CA ILE A 806 -8.00 18.95 -9.59
C ILE A 806 -6.80 18.75 -10.52
N THR A 807 -7.01 18.98 -11.81
CA THR A 807 -5.95 18.87 -12.82
C THR A 807 -5.00 20.07 -12.74
N LEU A 808 -3.70 19.80 -12.58
CA LEU A 808 -2.65 20.83 -12.53
C LEU A 808 -2.04 21.07 -13.92
N TYR A 809 -1.81 19.99 -14.67
CA TYR A 809 -1.15 20.02 -15.97
C TYR A 809 -1.53 18.78 -16.79
N GLU A 810 -1.71 18.92 -18.10
CA GLU A 810 -1.95 17.78 -19.00
C GLU A 810 -0.71 17.51 -19.85
N TYR A 811 -0.30 16.25 -19.95
CA TYR A 811 0.79 15.84 -20.84
C TYR A 811 0.34 14.77 -21.81
N THR A 812 1.02 14.73 -22.94
CA THR A 812 0.74 13.74 -23.99
C THR A 812 1.49 12.44 -23.69
N SER A 813 0.75 11.35 -23.54
CA SER A 813 1.30 10.00 -23.35
C SER A 813 1.02 9.13 -24.58
N GLY A 814 1.96 8.23 -24.92
CA GLY A 814 1.88 7.35 -26.09
C GLY A 814 2.67 7.82 -27.31
N THR A 815 2.79 6.94 -28.30
CA THR A 815 3.51 7.18 -29.56
C THR A 815 2.59 6.94 -30.76
N GLY A 816 2.42 7.93 -31.64
CA GLY A 816 1.59 7.78 -32.84
C GLY A 816 0.09 7.82 -32.54
N ALA A 817 -0.68 6.83 -33.02
CA ALA A 817 -2.15 6.82 -32.96
C ALA A 817 -2.76 6.56 -31.57
N SER A 818 -1.95 6.17 -30.56
CA SER A 818 -2.36 5.99 -29.16
C SER A 818 -2.12 7.22 -28.29
N MET A 819 -1.95 8.39 -28.92
CA MET A 819 -1.71 9.67 -28.25
C MET A 819 -2.92 10.07 -27.40
N SER A 820 -2.81 9.96 -26.08
CA SER A 820 -3.84 10.38 -25.13
C SER A 820 -3.30 11.49 -24.22
N MET A 821 -4.11 12.53 -24.00
CA MET A 821 -3.80 13.55 -22.99
C MET A 821 -4.12 12.96 -21.61
N VAL A 822 -3.08 12.80 -20.79
CA VAL A 822 -3.20 12.32 -19.41
C VAL A 822 -3.02 13.53 -18.49
N PRO A 823 -4.01 13.85 -17.64
CA PRO A 823 -3.88 14.90 -16.65
C PRO A 823 -3.00 14.43 -15.48
N ILE A 824 -2.11 15.31 -15.01
CA ILE A 824 -1.44 15.24 -13.72
C ILE A 824 -2.30 16.01 -12.73
N SER A 825 -2.76 15.32 -11.71
CA SER A 825 -3.62 15.86 -10.67
C SER A 825 -2.82 16.40 -9.48
N LEU A 826 -3.51 17.09 -8.56
CA LEU A 826 -2.90 17.55 -7.31
C LEU A 826 -2.49 16.37 -6.40
N SER A 827 -3.22 15.25 -6.48
CA SER A 827 -2.87 14.04 -5.72
C SER A 827 -1.55 13.45 -6.22
N ASP A 828 -1.29 13.44 -7.53
CA ASP A 828 -0.05 12.95 -8.12
C ASP A 828 1.17 13.75 -7.62
N MET A 829 1.02 15.08 -7.52
CA MET A 829 2.07 15.94 -6.98
C MET A 829 2.33 15.68 -5.49
N LEU A 830 1.27 15.51 -4.69
CA LEU A 830 1.40 15.17 -3.27
C LEU A 830 1.97 13.75 -3.09
N GLY A 831 1.54 12.81 -3.92
CA GLY A 831 2.06 11.44 -3.99
C GLY A 831 3.55 11.43 -4.31
N ALA A 832 4.01 12.24 -5.26
CA ALA A 832 5.42 12.41 -5.56
C ALA A 832 6.22 12.91 -4.33
N LEU A 833 5.71 13.88 -3.58
CA LEU A 833 6.34 14.35 -2.34
C LEU A 833 6.42 13.25 -1.27
N VAL A 834 5.37 12.42 -1.16
CA VAL A 834 5.36 11.26 -0.26
C VAL A 834 6.38 10.22 -0.69
N ILE A 835 6.48 9.92 -1.99
CA ILE A 835 7.49 8.99 -2.55
C ILE A 835 8.91 9.49 -2.24
N ILE A 836 9.18 10.80 -2.40
CA ILE A 836 10.47 11.40 -2.01
C ILE A 836 10.73 11.18 -0.52
N GLY A 837 9.73 11.45 0.34
CA GLY A 837 9.83 11.26 1.78
C GLY A 837 10.13 9.81 2.18
N ILE A 838 9.42 8.85 1.58
CA ILE A 838 9.62 7.40 1.79
C ILE A 838 11.01 6.98 1.29
N THR A 839 11.41 7.44 0.11
CA THR A 839 12.73 7.14 -0.48
C THR A 839 13.85 7.63 0.43
N PHE A 840 13.75 8.87 0.93
CA PHE A 840 14.73 9.41 1.87
C PHE A 840 14.76 8.61 3.19
N ALA A 841 13.61 8.19 3.70
CA ALA A 841 13.52 7.35 4.88
C ALA A 841 14.13 5.96 4.67
N LEU A 842 13.86 5.31 3.53
CA LEU A 842 14.42 4.00 3.19
C LEU A 842 15.93 4.08 2.96
N ALA A 843 16.40 5.04 2.17
CA ALA A 843 17.82 5.22 1.88
C ALA A 843 18.64 5.49 3.15
N ARG A 844 18.04 6.15 4.16
CA ARG A 844 18.71 6.42 5.44
C ARG A 844 18.67 5.24 6.42
N ASN A 845 17.58 4.47 6.45
CA ASN A 845 17.35 3.47 7.51
C ASN A 845 17.62 2.02 7.07
N LEU A 846 17.36 1.67 5.81
CA LEU A 846 17.51 0.31 5.29
C LEU A 846 18.96 -0.22 5.25
N PRO A 847 19.98 0.60 4.94
CA PRO A 847 21.37 0.15 5.00
C PRO A 847 21.79 -0.31 6.40
N GLY A 848 21.38 0.43 7.44
CA GLY A 848 21.61 0.04 8.83
C GLY A 848 20.81 -1.21 9.25
N LEU A 849 19.63 -1.44 8.67
CA LEU A 849 18.87 -2.67 8.86
C LEU A 849 19.60 -3.88 8.28
N LEU A 850 20.07 -3.77 7.04
CA LEU A 850 20.79 -4.82 6.35
C LEU A 850 22.06 -5.21 7.12
N GLU A 851 22.80 -4.22 7.61
CA GLU A 851 24.00 -4.41 8.43
C GLU A 851 23.71 -5.28 9.65
N VAL A 852 22.63 -4.99 10.38
CA VAL A 852 22.33 -5.67 11.65
C VAL A 852 21.62 -7.01 11.47
N LEU A 853 20.70 -7.15 10.49
CA LEU A 853 19.92 -8.37 10.29
C LEU A 853 20.68 -9.45 9.52
N VAL A 854 21.38 -9.04 8.46
CA VAL A 854 21.94 -9.95 7.46
C VAL A 854 23.45 -9.93 7.52
N LEU A 855 24.09 -8.76 7.35
CA LEU A 855 25.55 -8.69 7.22
C LEU A 855 26.28 -9.06 8.51
N SER A 856 25.72 -8.77 9.69
CA SER A 856 26.29 -9.17 10.98
C SER A 856 26.37 -10.69 11.18
N ARG A 857 25.52 -11.44 10.48
CA ARG A 857 25.49 -12.92 10.50
C ARG A 857 26.39 -13.53 9.44
N LEU A 858 26.91 -12.71 8.52
CA LEU A 858 27.82 -13.13 7.47
C LEU A 858 29.24 -12.71 7.88
N ASN A 859 30.21 -13.63 7.82
CA ASN A 859 31.62 -13.32 8.10
C ASN A 859 32.26 -12.53 6.94
N LEU A 860 31.79 -11.31 6.70
CA LEU A 860 32.27 -10.43 5.64
C LEU A 860 33.39 -9.53 6.16
N ALA A 861 34.36 -9.23 5.30
CA ALA A 861 35.35 -8.19 5.57
C ALA A 861 34.66 -6.82 5.74
N GLN A 862 35.20 -5.96 6.61
CA GLN A 862 34.59 -4.65 6.94
C GLN A 862 34.35 -3.77 5.69
N GLY A 863 35.26 -3.84 4.70
CA GLY A 863 35.11 -3.11 3.43
C GLY A 863 33.97 -3.61 2.53
N SER A 864 33.67 -4.92 2.51
CA SER A 864 32.57 -5.46 1.71
C SER A 864 31.21 -5.13 2.31
N ALA A 865 31.06 -5.19 3.63
CA ALA A 865 29.82 -4.80 4.29
C ALA A 865 29.46 -3.32 4.01
N TYR A 866 30.44 -2.42 4.13
CA TYR A 866 30.26 -1.00 3.80
C TYR A 866 29.87 -0.79 2.33
N ALA A 867 30.56 -1.46 1.39
CA ALA A 867 30.24 -1.37 -0.03
C ALA A 867 28.82 -1.85 -0.34
N THR A 868 28.37 -2.97 0.24
CA THR A 868 27.01 -3.49 0.06
C THR A 868 25.95 -2.51 0.56
N THR A 869 26.13 -1.94 1.75
CA THR A 869 25.20 -0.94 2.31
C THR A 869 25.13 0.35 1.48
N THR A 870 26.26 0.78 0.91
CA THR A 870 26.34 1.99 0.07
C THR A 870 25.65 1.76 -1.28
N LEU A 871 25.92 0.62 -1.94
CA LEU A 871 25.26 0.23 -3.18
C LEU A 871 23.75 0.11 -3.01
N LEU A 872 23.28 -0.51 -1.92
CA LEU A 872 21.85 -0.58 -1.63
C LEU A 872 21.23 0.82 -1.50
N SER A 873 21.92 1.78 -0.86
CA SER A 873 21.45 3.16 -0.73
C SER A 873 21.28 3.84 -2.10
N TYR A 874 22.23 3.63 -3.02
CA TYR A 874 22.14 4.15 -4.38
C TYR A 874 21.03 3.51 -5.19
N VAL A 875 20.79 2.20 -5.04
CA VAL A 875 19.66 1.51 -5.67
C VAL A 875 18.33 2.08 -5.18
N ILE A 876 18.17 2.26 -3.86
CA ILE A 876 16.95 2.85 -3.28
C ILE A 876 16.74 4.28 -3.80
N ALA A 877 17.78 5.10 -3.80
CA ALA A 877 17.71 6.48 -4.30
C ALA A 877 17.36 6.53 -5.79
N GLY A 878 17.96 5.66 -6.61
CA GLY A 878 17.68 5.56 -8.04
C GLY A 878 16.25 5.13 -8.33
N VAL A 879 15.76 4.08 -7.66
CA VAL A 879 14.37 3.62 -7.78
C VAL A 879 13.40 4.71 -7.32
N GLY A 880 13.64 5.33 -6.17
CA GLY A 880 12.79 6.39 -5.67
C GLY A 880 12.75 7.63 -6.57
N PHE A 881 13.88 8.00 -7.19
CA PHE A 881 13.93 9.07 -8.18
C PHE A 881 13.08 8.74 -9.41
N VAL A 882 13.22 7.53 -9.96
CA VAL A 882 12.42 7.05 -11.10
C VAL A 882 10.93 7.02 -10.75
N SER A 883 10.55 6.49 -9.58
CA SER A 883 9.16 6.47 -9.12
C SER A 883 8.58 7.88 -8.94
N THR A 884 9.38 8.83 -8.44
CA THR A 884 8.97 10.23 -8.29
C THR A 884 8.71 10.87 -9.67
N LEU A 885 9.60 10.67 -10.64
CA LEU A 885 9.40 11.17 -11.99
C LEU A 885 8.18 10.54 -12.67
N SER A 886 7.95 9.24 -12.45
CA SER A 886 6.77 8.55 -12.95
C SER A 886 5.48 9.11 -12.36
N ALA A 887 5.45 9.42 -11.06
CA ALA A 887 4.30 10.06 -10.42
C ALA A 887 4.06 11.48 -10.97
N LEU A 888 5.12 12.19 -11.36
CA LEU A 888 5.03 13.51 -12.02
C LEU A 888 4.77 13.42 -13.53
N GLY A 889 4.24 12.30 -14.04
CA GLY A 889 3.83 12.15 -15.43
C GLY A 889 4.98 11.96 -16.44
N VAL A 890 6.21 11.70 -16.00
CA VAL A 890 7.27 11.30 -16.93
C VAL A 890 7.00 9.87 -17.38
N SER A 891 6.64 9.69 -18.66
CA SER A 891 6.30 8.38 -19.19
C SER A 891 7.44 7.36 -19.03
N TRP A 892 7.09 6.15 -18.61
CA TRP A 892 8.04 5.05 -18.42
C TRP A 892 8.87 4.79 -19.69
N ASP A 893 8.27 4.89 -20.87
CA ASP A 893 8.95 4.72 -22.16
C ASP A 893 10.14 5.68 -22.35
N LYS A 894 10.05 6.91 -21.83
CA LYS A 894 11.16 7.88 -21.90
C LYS A 894 12.26 7.54 -20.91
N LEU A 895 11.90 7.03 -19.74
CA LEU A 895 12.85 6.60 -18.69
C LEU A 895 13.56 5.30 -19.06
N GLN A 896 12.91 4.39 -19.80
CA GLN A 896 13.49 3.13 -20.27
C GLN A 896 14.79 3.34 -21.04
N TRP A 897 14.84 4.31 -21.96
CA TRP A 897 16.05 4.59 -22.73
C TRP A 897 17.22 5.05 -21.84
N LEU A 898 16.95 5.89 -20.84
CA LEU A 898 17.96 6.35 -19.89
C LEU A 898 18.47 5.19 -19.02
N VAL A 899 17.55 4.37 -18.48
CA VAL A 899 17.88 3.20 -17.66
C VAL A 899 18.63 2.15 -18.48
N ALA A 900 18.23 1.92 -19.73
CA ALA A 900 18.88 0.99 -20.65
C ALA A 900 20.31 1.45 -20.98
N ALA A 901 20.50 2.73 -21.36
CA ALA A 901 21.83 3.28 -21.64
C ALA A 901 22.76 3.19 -20.42
N LEU A 902 22.25 3.54 -19.23
CA LEU A 902 23.02 3.44 -17.98
C LEU A 902 23.36 1.98 -17.65
N SER A 903 22.41 1.05 -17.82
CA SER A 903 22.61 -0.38 -17.55
C SER A 903 23.63 -1.00 -18.50
N VAL A 904 23.58 -0.65 -19.79
CA VAL A 904 24.55 -1.08 -20.80
C VAL A 904 25.94 -0.52 -20.47
N GLY A 905 26.04 0.79 -20.17
CA GLY A 905 27.31 1.40 -19.77
C GLY A 905 27.91 0.77 -18.51
N LEU A 906 27.09 0.49 -17.50
CA LEU A 906 27.52 -0.21 -16.29
C LEU A 906 27.95 -1.65 -16.60
N GLY A 907 27.20 -2.36 -17.45
CA GLY A 907 27.53 -3.71 -17.89
C GLY A 907 28.89 -3.80 -18.58
N PHE A 908 29.17 -2.86 -19.49
CA PHE A 908 30.50 -2.75 -20.12
C PHE A 908 31.60 -2.44 -19.10
N GLY A 909 31.36 -1.52 -18.15
CA GLY A 909 32.33 -1.21 -17.09
C GLY A 909 32.61 -2.39 -16.15
N MET A 910 31.61 -3.24 -15.91
CA MET A 910 31.72 -4.43 -15.06
C MET A 910 32.20 -5.69 -15.79
N GLN A 911 32.33 -5.65 -17.12
CA GLN A 911 32.62 -6.81 -17.96
C GLN A 911 33.87 -7.58 -17.51
N GLU A 912 34.97 -6.89 -17.23
CA GLU A 912 36.22 -7.54 -16.79
C GLU A 912 36.12 -8.16 -15.39
N ILE A 913 35.35 -7.55 -14.49
CA ILE A 913 35.10 -8.11 -13.16
C ILE A 913 34.31 -9.41 -13.29
N PHE A 914 33.29 -9.41 -14.15
CA PHE A 914 32.45 -10.57 -14.40
C PHE A 914 33.20 -11.70 -15.10
N ALA A 915 34.04 -11.39 -16.09
CA ALA A 915 34.90 -12.37 -16.75
C ALA A 915 35.81 -13.07 -15.75
N ASN A 916 36.51 -12.32 -14.88
CA ASN A 916 37.37 -12.90 -13.84
C ASN A 916 36.59 -13.72 -12.80
N PHE A 917 35.37 -13.30 -12.45
CA PHE A 917 34.49 -14.04 -11.55
C PHE A 917 34.10 -15.40 -12.13
N ILE A 918 33.59 -15.42 -13.36
CA ILE A 918 33.17 -16.65 -14.05
C ILE A 918 34.38 -17.58 -14.28
N SER A 919 35.52 -17.03 -14.70
CA SER A 919 36.76 -17.82 -14.82
C SER A 919 37.19 -18.40 -13.48
N GLY A 920 36.99 -17.69 -12.36
CA GLY A 920 37.25 -18.23 -11.02
C GLY A 920 36.37 -19.43 -10.67
N ILE A 921 35.07 -19.36 -10.97
CA ILE A 921 34.14 -20.50 -10.79
C ILE A 921 34.54 -21.67 -11.68
N MET A 922 34.87 -21.41 -12.95
CA MET A 922 35.31 -22.42 -13.90
C MET A 922 36.56 -23.16 -13.41
N ILE A 923 37.57 -22.44 -12.91
CA ILE A 923 38.78 -23.04 -12.31
C ILE A 923 38.41 -23.95 -11.12
N LEU A 924 37.48 -23.53 -10.26
CA LEU A 924 37.06 -24.34 -9.10
C LEU A 924 36.28 -25.60 -9.50
N PHE A 925 35.48 -25.51 -10.57
CA PHE A 925 34.61 -26.60 -11.04
C PHE A 925 35.38 -27.61 -11.91
N GLU A 926 36.07 -27.14 -12.95
CA GLU A 926 36.82 -27.99 -13.89
C GLU A 926 38.18 -28.43 -13.33
N ARG A 927 38.71 -27.69 -12.34
CA ARG A 927 39.99 -27.96 -11.67
C ARG A 927 41.18 -28.19 -12.63
N PRO A 928 41.43 -27.32 -13.64
CA PRO A 928 42.62 -27.40 -14.49
C PRO A 928 43.93 -27.13 -13.71
N VAL A 929 43.82 -26.46 -12.56
CA VAL A 929 44.88 -26.17 -11.60
C VAL A 929 44.34 -26.33 -10.20
N ARG A 930 45.16 -26.90 -9.30
CA ARG A 930 44.83 -27.08 -7.88
C ARG A 930 45.79 -26.26 -7.01
N ILE A 931 45.35 -25.94 -5.79
CA ILE A 931 46.24 -25.36 -4.79
C ILE A 931 47.33 -26.39 -4.48
N GLY A 932 48.59 -25.99 -4.61
CA GLY A 932 49.76 -26.87 -4.49
C GLY A 932 50.36 -27.30 -5.83
N ASP A 933 49.67 -27.11 -6.96
CA ASP A 933 50.23 -27.46 -8.27
C ASP A 933 51.36 -26.51 -8.66
N THR A 934 52.41 -27.06 -9.28
CA THR A 934 53.47 -26.26 -9.91
C THR A 934 53.11 -26.02 -11.35
N ILE A 935 52.98 -24.74 -11.71
CA ILE A 935 52.47 -24.33 -13.02
C ILE A 935 53.38 -23.29 -13.66
N THR A 936 53.30 -23.21 -14.98
CA THR A 936 53.87 -22.13 -15.78
C THR A 936 52.76 -21.48 -16.60
N ILE A 937 52.58 -20.16 -16.44
CA ILE A 937 51.60 -19.36 -17.19
C ILE A 937 52.31 -18.16 -17.83
N GLY A 938 52.37 -18.14 -19.16
CA GLY A 938 53.25 -17.23 -19.89
C GLY A 938 54.71 -17.42 -19.47
N ASN A 939 55.34 -16.38 -18.92
CA ASN A 939 56.72 -16.42 -18.44
C ASN A 939 56.83 -16.62 -16.91
N LEU A 940 55.70 -16.79 -16.21
CA LEU A 940 55.64 -16.93 -14.77
C LEU A 940 55.60 -18.41 -14.42
N SER A 941 56.51 -18.88 -13.56
CA SER A 941 56.51 -20.24 -13.03
C SER A 941 56.44 -20.21 -11.52
N GLY A 942 55.72 -21.15 -10.91
CA GLY A 942 55.61 -21.21 -9.45
C GLY A 942 54.49 -22.12 -9.00
N THR A 943 54.27 -22.15 -7.69
CA THR A 943 53.28 -23.02 -7.06
C THR A 943 52.01 -22.23 -6.74
N VAL A 944 50.84 -22.77 -7.05
CA VAL A 944 49.56 -22.11 -6.75
C VAL A 944 49.30 -22.14 -5.25
N SER A 945 49.30 -20.97 -4.62
CA SER A 945 49.14 -20.85 -3.17
C SER A 945 47.69 -20.60 -2.74
N LYS A 946 46.91 -19.84 -3.52
CA LYS A 946 45.50 -19.57 -3.21
C LYS A 946 44.69 -19.20 -4.45
N ILE A 947 43.53 -19.82 -4.63
CA ILE A 947 42.55 -19.44 -5.65
C ILE A 947 41.46 -18.57 -4.99
N ARG A 948 41.30 -17.31 -5.43
CA ARG A 948 40.22 -16.42 -5.00
C ARG A 948 39.24 -16.19 -6.15
N ILE A 949 38.12 -15.54 -5.85
CA ILE A 949 37.02 -15.31 -6.80
C ILE A 949 37.45 -14.57 -8.08
N ARG A 950 38.39 -13.60 -8.01
CA ARG A 950 38.82 -12.82 -9.19
C ARG A 950 40.25 -13.06 -9.65
N ALA A 951 41.08 -13.62 -8.78
CA ALA A 951 42.50 -13.82 -9.07
C ALA A 951 43.03 -15.00 -8.28
N THR A 952 44.05 -15.65 -8.85
CA THR A 952 44.78 -16.75 -8.25
C THR A 952 46.19 -16.27 -7.91
N THR A 953 46.65 -16.60 -6.71
CA THR A 953 48.00 -16.26 -6.25
C THR A 953 48.94 -17.43 -6.51
N ILE A 954 50.05 -17.15 -7.19
CA ILE A 954 51.14 -18.07 -7.48
C ILE A 954 52.35 -17.60 -6.67
N THR A 955 53.00 -18.51 -5.95
CA THR A 955 54.24 -18.22 -5.25
C THR A 955 55.40 -18.74 -6.11
N ASP A 956 56.24 -17.81 -6.60
CA ASP A 956 57.41 -18.12 -7.42
C ASP A 956 58.54 -18.76 -6.58
N PHE A 957 59.56 -19.33 -7.21
CA PHE A 957 60.71 -19.97 -6.56
C PHE A 957 61.51 -19.01 -5.66
N ASP A 958 61.42 -17.70 -5.91
CA ASP A 958 61.95 -16.62 -5.05
C ASP A 958 61.05 -16.30 -3.83
N ARG A 959 59.97 -17.06 -3.60
CA ARG A 959 58.91 -16.80 -2.61
C ARG A 959 58.16 -15.48 -2.79
N LYS A 960 58.03 -14.99 -4.03
CA LYS A 960 57.20 -13.83 -4.37
C LYS A 960 55.77 -14.27 -4.65
N ASP A 961 54.79 -13.61 -4.04
CA ASP A 961 53.37 -13.83 -4.33
C ASP A 961 52.93 -12.99 -5.54
N ILE A 962 52.58 -13.67 -6.61
CA ILE A 962 52.14 -13.09 -7.88
C ILE A 962 50.64 -13.28 -8.02
N ILE A 963 49.89 -12.18 -8.13
CA ILE A 963 48.43 -12.20 -8.27
C ILE A 963 48.08 -12.17 -9.75
N VAL A 964 47.56 -13.28 -10.27
CA VAL A 964 47.19 -13.42 -11.67
C VAL A 964 45.66 -13.40 -11.81
N PRO A 965 45.07 -12.56 -12.67
CA PRO A 965 43.62 -12.56 -12.92
C PRO A 965 43.13 -13.92 -13.39
N ASN A 966 41.98 -14.37 -12.88
CA ASN A 966 41.46 -15.71 -13.20
C ASN A 966 41.17 -15.89 -14.70
N LYS A 967 40.77 -14.82 -15.39
CA LYS A 967 40.54 -14.83 -16.84
C LYS A 967 41.75 -15.37 -17.60
N THR A 968 42.96 -15.02 -17.17
CA THR A 968 44.22 -15.41 -17.80
C THR A 968 44.44 -16.92 -17.81
N PHE A 969 43.97 -17.65 -16.78
CA PHE A 969 44.12 -19.12 -16.70
C PHE A 969 43.19 -19.87 -17.65
N ILE A 970 42.09 -19.25 -18.07
CA ILE A 970 41.12 -19.85 -18.99
C ILE A 970 41.44 -19.46 -20.44
N THR A 971 41.86 -18.21 -20.68
CA THR A 971 42.10 -17.71 -22.03
C THR A 971 43.53 -17.92 -22.53
N GLY A 972 44.50 -18.13 -21.63
CA GLY A 972 45.93 -18.26 -21.96
C GLY A 972 46.44 -19.70 -21.91
N GLN A 973 47.61 -19.93 -22.51
CA GLN A 973 48.29 -21.23 -22.42
C GLN A 973 48.89 -21.42 -21.02
N LEU A 974 48.59 -22.56 -20.42
CA LEU A 974 49.02 -22.97 -19.09
C LEU A 974 49.68 -24.35 -19.18
N ILE A 975 50.85 -24.49 -18.56
CA ILE A 975 51.53 -25.77 -18.38
C ILE A 975 51.42 -26.15 -16.90
N ASN A 976 50.82 -27.30 -16.60
CA ASN A 976 50.76 -27.83 -15.25
C ASN A 976 51.73 -29.01 -15.13
N TRP A 977 52.75 -28.86 -14.31
CA TRP A 977 53.83 -29.83 -14.15
C TRP A 977 53.49 -30.97 -13.20
N SER A 978 52.37 -30.87 -12.45
CA SER A 978 51.98 -31.81 -11.39
C SER A 978 50.54 -32.31 -11.50
N LEU A 979 49.87 -32.11 -12.65
CA LEU A 979 48.44 -32.39 -12.81
C LEU A 979 48.07 -33.88 -12.63
N THR A 980 48.84 -34.76 -13.27
CA THR A 980 48.61 -36.21 -13.27
C THR A 980 49.60 -36.93 -12.36
N ASP A 981 50.88 -36.57 -12.45
CA ASP A 981 51.98 -37.07 -11.64
C ASP A 981 53.10 -36.01 -11.60
N THR A 982 54.01 -36.10 -10.63
CA THR A 982 55.19 -35.24 -10.47
C THR A 982 56.45 -35.78 -11.14
N ILE A 983 56.36 -36.97 -11.76
CA ILE A 983 57.47 -37.58 -12.50
C ILE A 983 57.86 -36.68 -13.68
N THR A 984 59.12 -36.26 -13.71
CA THR A 984 59.64 -35.47 -14.84
C THR A 984 60.89 -36.06 -15.45
N ARG A 985 61.01 -35.92 -16.77
CA ARG A 985 62.21 -36.31 -17.50
C ARG A 985 63.28 -35.23 -17.38
N VAL A 986 64.49 -35.64 -17.00
CA VAL A 986 65.71 -34.87 -16.98
C VAL A 986 66.61 -35.40 -18.09
N THR A 987 67.19 -34.50 -18.87
CA THR A 987 68.11 -34.85 -19.97
C THR A 987 69.46 -34.20 -19.69
N LEU A 988 70.51 -35.02 -19.63
CA LEU A 988 71.88 -34.57 -19.54
C LEU A 988 72.57 -34.83 -20.87
N LYS A 989 73.14 -33.78 -21.48
CA LYS A 989 73.93 -33.87 -22.70
C LYS A 989 75.41 -33.75 -22.36
N LEU A 990 76.23 -34.62 -22.91
CA LEU A 990 77.66 -34.68 -22.64
C LEU A 990 78.44 -35.01 -23.91
N GLY A 991 79.48 -34.23 -24.19
CA GLY A 991 80.42 -34.50 -25.29
C GLY A 991 81.75 -35.06 -24.77
N VAL A 992 82.24 -36.14 -25.36
CA VAL A 992 83.55 -36.74 -25.05
C VAL A 992 84.47 -36.70 -26.27
N ASP A 993 85.78 -36.85 -26.10
CA ASP A 993 86.73 -36.81 -27.23
C ASP A 993 86.50 -37.97 -28.22
N TYR A 994 86.83 -37.74 -29.50
CA TYR A 994 86.66 -38.72 -30.60
C TYR A 994 87.39 -40.07 -30.38
N GLY A 995 88.45 -40.09 -29.57
CA GLY A 995 89.18 -41.31 -29.23
C GLY A 995 88.61 -42.10 -28.05
N SER A 996 87.51 -41.64 -27.43
CA SER A 996 86.94 -42.26 -26.24
C SER A 996 86.18 -43.55 -26.57
N ASP A 997 86.24 -44.54 -25.68
CA ASP A 997 85.47 -45.78 -25.79
C ASP A 997 83.98 -45.51 -25.52
N LEU A 998 83.17 -45.60 -26.59
CA LEU A 998 81.73 -45.33 -26.58
C LEU A 998 80.95 -46.26 -25.64
N ASP A 999 81.32 -47.54 -25.58
CA ASP A 999 80.65 -48.53 -24.74
C ASP A 999 80.97 -48.31 -23.26
N LEU A 1000 82.23 -47.94 -22.97
CA LEU A 1000 82.65 -47.55 -21.62
C LEU A 1000 81.94 -46.27 -21.15
N VAL A 1001 81.86 -45.24 -22.00
CA VAL A 1001 81.13 -43.99 -21.73
C VAL A 1001 79.67 -44.27 -21.44
N ARG A 1002 79.00 -45.07 -22.29
CA ARG A 1002 77.61 -45.47 -22.08
C ARG A 1002 77.42 -46.18 -20.75
N THR A 1003 78.31 -47.12 -20.41
CA THR A 1003 78.24 -47.89 -19.17
C THR A 1003 78.38 -46.99 -17.94
N LEU A 1004 79.32 -46.05 -17.96
CA LEU A 1004 79.52 -45.12 -16.84
C LEU A 1004 78.36 -44.13 -16.69
N LEU A 1005 77.78 -43.65 -17.78
CA LEU A 1005 76.59 -42.78 -17.76
C LEU A 1005 75.35 -43.51 -17.23
N LEU A 1006 75.12 -44.77 -17.65
CA LEU A 1006 74.05 -45.59 -17.11
C LEU A 1006 74.28 -45.92 -15.63
N LYS A 1007 75.52 -46.20 -15.23
CA LYS A 1007 75.89 -46.42 -13.83
C LYS A 1007 75.61 -45.19 -12.97
N ALA A 1008 75.99 -44.00 -13.46
CA ALA A 1008 75.75 -42.74 -12.77
C ALA A 1008 74.25 -42.51 -12.50
N ALA A 1009 73.39 -42.87 -13.47
CA ALA A 1009 71.95 -42.77 -13.32
C ALA A 1009 71.38 -43.85 -12.39
N ASN A 1010 71.79 -45.11 -12.54
CA ASN A 1010 71.27 -46.25 -11.76
C ASN A 1010 71.69 -46.23 -10.28
N ASP A 1011 72.89 -45.70 -9.97
CA ASP A 1011 73.40 -45.60 -8.60
C ASP A 1011 72.83 -44.37 -7.87
N ASN A 1012 72.22 -43.41 -8.57
CA ASN A 1012 71.65 -42.22 -7.95
C ASN A 1012 70.26 -42.52 -7.34
N PRO A 1013 70.07 -42.32 -6.02
CA PRO A 1013 68.82 -42.68 -5.33
C PRO A 1013 67.60 -41.83 -5.73
N ARG A 1014 67.80 -40.69 -6.38
CA ARG A 1014 66.73 -39.77 -6.83
C ARG A 1014 66.29 -40.06 -8.27
N VAL A 1015 67.01 -40.90 -9.02
CA VAL A 1015 66.62 -41.36 -10.36
C VAL A 1015 65.66 -42.55 -10.22
N LEU A 1016 64.57 -42.51 -10.97
CA LEU A 1016 63.61 -43.60 -11.04
C LEU A 1016 64.17 -44.77 -11.85
N LYS A 1017 63.95 -45.99 -11.34
CA LYS A 1017 64.27 -47.23 -12.05
C LYS A 1017 63.24 -47.59 -13.12
N GLU A 1018 62.02 -47.11 -12.96
CA GLU A 1018 60.93 -47.21 -13.94
C GLU A 1018 60.31 -45.81 -14.13
N PRO A 1019 60.37 -45.20 -15.33
CA PRO A 1019 61.03 -45.69 -16.55
C PRO A 1019 62.56 -45.71 -16.42
N GLU A 1020 63.20 -46.77 -16.95
CA GLU A 1020 64.66 -46.96 -16.87
C GLU A 1020 65.43 -45.79 -17.53
N PRO A 1021 66.56 -45.33 -16.95
CA PRO A 1021 67.40 -44.34 -17.60
C PRO A 1021 68.01 -44.90 -18.89
N ILE A 1022 68.05 -44.07 -19.93
CA ILE A 1022 68.53 -44.45 -21.25
C ILE A 1022 69.64 -43.50 -21.68
N VAL A 1023 70.74 -44.04 -22.19
CA VAL A 1023 71.82 -43.27 -22.81
C VAL A 1023 71.76 -43.47 -24.31
N TYR A 1024 71.67 -42.38 -25.06
CA TYR A 1024 71.81 -42.37 -26.50
C TYR A 1024 73.15 -41.76 -26.89
N PHE A 1025 73.81 -42.35 -27.89
CA PHE A 1025 74.78 -41.62 -28.70
C PHE A 1025 74.00 -40.93 -29.82
N LEU A 1026 73.97 -39.60 -29.82
CA LEU A 1026 73.07 -38.84 -30.70
C LEU A 1026 73.75 -38.48 -32.02
N ASN A 1027 74.97 -37.95 -31.97
CA ASN A 1027 75.65 -37.47 -33.16
C ASN A 1027 77.18 -37.39 -32.94
N PHE A 1028 77.91 -37.37 -34.06
CA PHE A 1028 79.30 -36.90 -34.11
C PHE A 1028 79.28 -35.37 -34.23
N GLY A 1029 79.67 -34.66 -33.17
CA GLY A 1029 79.73 -33.19 -33.10
C GLY A 1029 81.03 -32.62 -33.69
N GLU A 1030 81.14 -31.30 -33.79
CA GLU A 1030 82.29 -30.62 -34.43
C GLU A 1030 83.65 -30.96 -33.79
N SER A 1031 83.67 -31.27 -32.49
CA SER A 1031 84.88 -31.71 -31.77
C SER A 1031 84.59 -32.81 -30.75
N THR A 1032 83.35 -33.27 -30.64
CA THR A 1032 82.85 -34.11 -29.55
C THR A 1032 82.05 -35.30 -30.07
N LEU A 1033 82.03 -36.39 -29.32
CA LEU A 1033 81.07 -37.49 -29.45
C LEU A 1033 79.91 -37.20 -28.50
N ASP A 1034 78.73 -36.88 -29.03
CA ASP A 1034 77.62 -36.36 -28.24
C ASP A 1034 76.74 -37.49 -27.69
N HIS A 1035 76.71 -37.61 -26.37
CA HIS A 1035 75.83 -38.51 -25.63
C HIS A 1035 74.72 -37.74 -24.92
N GLU A 1036 73.54 -38.35 -24.86
CA GLU A 1036 72.40 -37.85 -24.07
C GLU A 1036 71.90 -38.93 -23.12
N LEU A 1037 72.05 -38.67 -21.83
CA LEU A 1037 71.45 -39.46 -20.76
C LEU A 1037 70.07 -38.89 -20.45
N ARG A 1038 69.02 -39.69 -20.66
CA ARG A 1038 67.64 -39.40 -20.29
C ARG A 1038 67.29 -40.19 -19.05
N MET A 1039 66.77 -39.51 -18.03
CA MET A 1039 66.38 -40.12 -16.77
C MET A 1039 65.11 -39.47 -16.23
N HIS A 1040 64.38 -40.16 -15.38
CA HIS A 1040 63.19 -39.61 -14.74
C HIS A 1040 63.45 -39.44 -13.24
N VAL A 1041 62.90 -38.37 -12.66
CA VAL A 1041 62.95 -38.08 -11.23
C VAL A 1041 61.54 -38.03 -10.69
N ARG A 1042 61.35 -38.39 -9.41
CA ARG A 1042 60.01 -38.48 -8.78
C ARG A 1042 59.37 -37.12 -8.57
N ASP A 1043 60.15 -36.11 -8.21
CA ASP A 1043 59.67 -34.76 -7.89
C ASP A 1043 60.37 -33.72 -8.78
N LEU A 1044 59.68 -32.62 -9.11
CA LEU A 1044 60.28 -31.46 -9.79
C LEU A 1044 61.47 -30.89 -9.01
N GLY A 1045 61.41 -30.91 -7.67
CA GLY A 1045 62.49 -30.42 -6.81
C GLY A 1045 63.80 -31.20 -6.95
N ASP A 1046 63.73 -32.47 -7.37
CA ASP A 1046 64.90 -33.34 -7.52
C ASP A 1046 65.68 -33.14 -8.82
N ARG A 1047 65.10 -32.41 -9.79
CA ARG A 1047 65.69 -32.22 -11.13
C ARG A 1047 67.12 -31.66 -11.09
N ASN A 1048 67.32 -30.57 -10.33
CA ASN A 1048 68.63 -29.92 -10.22
C ASN A 1048 69.60 -30.67 -9.31
N PRO A 1049 69.19 -31.16 -8.12
CA PRO A 1049 70.04 -32.02 -7.28
C PRO A 1049 70.57 -33.25 -8.01
N VAL A 1050 69.72 -33.96 -8.77
CA VAL A 1050 70.11 -35.13 -9.57
C VAL A 1050 71.16 -34.76 -10.61
N LEU A 1051 70.96 -33.66 -11.33
CA LEU A 1051 71.93 -33.18 -12.32
C LEU A 1051 73.28 -32.85 -11.67
N ASP A 1052 73.31 -32.18 -10.52
CA ASP A 1052 74.56 -31.88 -9.80
C ASP A 1052 75.26 -33.16 -9.35
N GLU A 1053 74.55 -34.07 -8.69
CA GLU A 1053 75.08 -35.33 -8.19
C GLU A 1053 75.65 -36.21 -9.34
N ILE A 1054 74.92 -36.34 -10.45
CA ILE A 1054 75.34 -37.13 -11.61
C ILE A 1054 76.50 -36.47 -12.35
N ASN A 1055 76.48 -35.15 -12.57
CA ASN A 1055 77.59 -34.47 -13.23
C ASN A 1055 78.88 -34.60 -12.42
N ARG A 1056 78.81 -34.49 -11.08
CA ARG A 1056 79.97 -34.70 -10.19
C ARG A 1056 80.48 -36.13 -10.26
N PHE A 1057 79.58 -37.11 -10.30
CA PHE A 1057 79.94 -38.52 -10.44
C PHE A 1057 80.65 -38.77 -11.77
N ILE A 1058 80.05 -38.32 -12.89
CA ILE A 1058 80.60 -38.46 -14.24
C ILE A 1058 82.00 -37.86 -14.30
N ASN A 1059 82.18 -36.60 -13.86
CA ASN A 1059 83.47 -35.93 -13.88
C ASN A 1059 84.54 -36.73 -13.10
N LYS A 1060 84.18 -37.27 -11.94
CA LYS A 1060 85.08 -38.08 -11.11
C LYS A 1060 85.47 -39.41 -11.78
N GLU A 1061 84.49 -40.12 -12.34
CA GLU A 1061 84.74 -41.43 -12.95
C GLU A 1061 85.41 -41.33 -14.32
N PHE A 1062 85.09 -40.31 -15.11
CA PHE A 1062 85.74 -40.06 -16.39
C PHE A 1062 87.22 -39.74 -16.20
N LYS A 1063 87.56 -38.91 -15.19
CA LYS A 1063 88.96 -38.65 -14.82
C LYS A 1063 89.72 -39.92 -14.41
N LYS A 1064 89.08 -40.86 -13.70
CA LYS A 1064 89.71 -42.14 -13.31
C LYS A 1064 89.98 -43.06 -14.49
N GLN A 1065 89.07 -43.09 -15.46
CA GLN A 1065 89.12 -43.95 -16.64
C GLN A 1065 89.81 -43.29 -17.84
N GLN A 1066 90.44 -42.13 -17.64
CA GLN A 1066 91.11 -41.34 -18.68
C GLN A 1066 90.22 -40.97 -19.87
N ILE A 1067 88.91 -40.81 -19.62
CA ILE A 1067 87.97 -40.29 -20.60
C ILE A 1067 87.97 -38.77 -20.47
N ASN A 1068 88.41 -38.09 -21.53
CA ASN A 1068 88.42 -36.62 -21.55
C ASN A 1068 87.06 -36.09 -21.98
N ILE A 1069 86.51 -35.19 -21.16
CA ILE A 1069 85.37 -34.35 -21.56
C ILE A 1069 85.92 -33.33 -22.55
N SER A 1070 85.40 -33.36 -23.76
CA SER A 1070 86.02 -32.66 -24.87
C SER A 1070 85.84 -31.14 -24.76
N PHE A 1071 86.89 -30.40 -25.08
CA PHE A 1071 86.83 -28.97 -25.36
C PHE A 1071 86.89 -28.76 -26.87
N ARG A 1072 86.49 -27.57 -27.34
CA ARG A 1072 86.51 -27.26 -28.78
C ARG A 1072 87.94 -27.46 -29.33
N GLN A 1073 88.10 -28.44 -30.22
CA GLN A 1073 89.38 -28.72 -30.85
C GLN A 1073 89.48 -27.90 -32.13
N MET A 1074 90.62 -27.22 -32.32
CA MET A 1074 90.92 -26.49 -33.55
C MET A 1074 92.25 -26.97 -34.10
N GLU A 1075 92.25 -27.43 -35.34
CA GLU A 1075 93.49 -27.66 -36.06
C GLU A 1075 94.00 -26.31 -36.60
N ILE A 1076 95.14 -25.86 -36.09
CA ILE A 1076 95.72 -24.58 -36.50
C ILE A 1076 96.82 -24.85 -37.53
N TYR A 1077 96.60 -24.34 -38.74
CA TYR A 1077 97.57 -24.30 -39.82
C TYR A 1077 98.12 -22.88 -39.93
N LEU A 1078 99.39 -22.68 -39.61
CA LEU A 1078 100.08 -21.40 -39.75
C LEU A 1078 100.76 -21.34 -41.12
N LYS A 1079 100.34 -20.40 -41.97
CA LYS A 1079 101.05 -20.05 -43.22
C LYS A 1079 102.01 -18.90 -42.96
N ASN A 1080 103.28 -19.06 -43.32
CA ASN A 1080 104.23 -17.95 -43.32
C ASN A 1080 104.07 -17.07 -44.59
N MET A 1081 104.70 -15.89 -44.62
CA MET A 1081 104.67 -14.94 -45.76
C MET A 1081 105.29 -15.49 -47.06
N GLN A 1082 105.88 -16.70 -47.02
CA GLN A 1082 106.47 -17.41 -48.17
C GLN A 1082 105.57 -18.58 -48.66
N GLY A 1083 104.39 -18.78 -48.05
CA GLY A 1083 103.40 -19.77 -48.48
C GLY A 1083 103.56 -21.19 -47.91
N GLN A 1084 104.48 -21.42 -46.97
CA GLN A 1084 104.65 -22.74 -46.32
C GLN A 1084 103.68 -22.90 -45.13
N GLU A 1085 102.99 -24.05 -45.08
CA GLU A 1085 102.05 -24.42 -44.00
C GLU A 1085 102.72 -25.26 -42.91
N TYR A 1086 102.53 -24.84 -41.64
CA TYR A 1086 102.93 -25.59 -40.45
C TYR A 1086 101.68 -25.96 -39.63
N LYS A 1087 101.43 -27.26 -39.42
CA LYS A 1087 100.38 -27.74 -38.52
C LYS A 1087 100.91 -27.70 -37.08
N MET A 1088 100.26 -26.93 -36.22
CA MET A 1088 100.62 -26.86 -34.81
C MET A 1088 99.98 -28.02 -34.04
N VAL A 1089 100.77 -28.76 -33.27
CA VAL A 1089 100.30 -29.85 -32.38
C VAL A 1089 100.51 -29.41 -30.92
N PRO A 1090 99.52 -29.58 -30.02
CA PRO A 1090 99.64 -29.17 -28.61
C PRO A 1090 100.70 -29.98 -27.83
N ILE A 1091 101.30 -29.37 -26.80
CA ILE A 1091 102.22 -30.02 -25.84
C ILE A 1091 101.43 -30.39 -24.57
N GLU A 1092 101.42 -31.67 -24.17
CA GLU A 1092 100.76 -32.15 -22.94
C GLU A 1092 101.49 -31.71 -21.67
N THR A 1093 100.77 -31.32 -20.60
CA THR A 1093 101.34 -30.88 -19.31
C THR A 1093 100.81 -31.70 -18.12
N MET A 1094 101.72 -32.23 -17.29
CA MET A 1094 101.47 -33.03 -16.07
C MET A 1094 101.14 -32.18 -14.81
N ASP A 1095 100.28 -32.74 -13.95
CA ASP A 1095 99.74 -32.31 -12.64
C ASP A 1095 100.67 -31.58 -11.65
N ARG A 1096 100.17 -30.56 -10.91
CA ARG A 1096 100.59 -30.20 -9.53
C ARG A 1096 99.47 -29.55 -8.69
N THR A 1097 99.28 -30.08 -7.48
CA THR A 1097 98.34 -29.73 -6.39
C THR A 1097 98.83 -28.63 -5.45
N VAL A 1098 97.92 -27.85 -4.82
CA VAL A 1098 98.19 -26.92 -3.69
C VAL A 1098 97.33 -27.29 -2.47
N SER A 1099 97.94 -27.28 -1.28
CA SER A 1099 97.39 -27.57 0.05
C SER A 1099 96.97 -26.32 0.85
N VAL A 1100 95.95 -26.48 1.69
CA VAL A 1100 95.28 -25.51 2.59
C VAL A 1100 96.07 -25.23 3.88
N ASN A 1101 95.96 -24.02 4.47
CA ASN A 1101 95.98 -23.83 5.93
C ASN A 1101 95.24 -22.54 6.40
N LYS A 1102 94.74 -22.58 7.65
CA LYS A 1102 93.74 -21.73 8.36
C LYS A 1102 94.41 -21.15 9.67
N PRO A 1103 93.70 -20.54 10.67
CA PRO A 1103 93.07 -19.20 10.88
C PRO A 1103 93.67 -18.33 12.04
N LEU A 1104 92.98 -17.20 12.37
CA LEU A 1104 92.80 -16.44 13.66
C LEU A 1104 93.19 -14.94 13.51
N GLY A 1105 92.50 -13.91 14.03
CA GLY A 1105 91.37 -13.71 14.94
C GLY A 1105 91.00 -12.20 14.97
N ASP A 1106 89.94 -11.84 15.71
CA ASP A 1106 89.35 -10.49 15.84
C ASP A 1106 90.30 -9.41 16.44
N ASP A 1107 90.13 -8.12 16.07
CA ASP A 1107 89.80 -7.03 17.03
C ASP A 1107 89.69 -5.62 16.39
N GLU A 1108 88.76 -4.85 16.97
CA GLU A 1108 88.65 -3.39 17.12
C GLU A 1108 88.45 -2.41 15.93
N GLN A 1109 87.28 -1.73 15.98
CA GLN A 1109 87.00 -0.37 15.46
C GLN A 1109 87.75 0.72 16.29
N PRO A 1110 87.69 2.05 16.02
CA PRO A 1110 87.20 2.81 14.84
C PRO A 1110 88.15 3.98 14.42
N ASN A 1111 87.91 4.62 13.25
CA ASN A 1111 87.52 6.06 13.16
C ASN A 1111 87.71 6.70 11.76
N ALA A 1112 86.72 7.55 11.45
CA ALA A 1112 86.78 8.83 10.74
C ALA A 1112 87.25 8.91 9.25
N THR A 1113 86.24 9.12 8.39
CA THR A 1113 86.11 10.07 7.25
C THR A 1113 87.09 11.26 7.15
N PRO A 1114 87.11 12.06 6.05
CA PRO A 1114 86.47 11.92 4.72
C PRO A 1114 87.40 12.28 3.52
N GLY A 1115 86.93 12.09 2.28
CA GLY A 1115 87.47 12.85 1.14
C GLY A 1115 87.23 12.27 -0.26
N LYS A 1116 86.11 12.66 -0.89
CA LYS A 1116 86.01 12.88 -2.35
C LYS A 1116 86.93 14.04 -2.76
N PRO A 1117 87.21 14.37 -4.05
CA PRO A 1117 86.52 14.07 -5.33
C PRO A 1117 87.49 13.49 -6.39
N ALA A 1118 87.16 13.15 -7.64
CA ALA A 1118 86.12 13.54 -8.59
C ALA A 1118 85.76 12.35 -9.49
#